data_AF-A0A8S4E3Y6-F1
#
_entry.id   AF-A0A8S4E3Y6-F1
#
_cell.length_a   1.000
_cell.length_b   1.000
_cell.length_c   1.000
_cell.angle_alpha   90.00
_cell.angle_beta   90.00
_cell.angle_gamma   90.00
#
_symmetry.space_group_name_H-M   'P 1'
#
loop_
_entity.id
_entity.type
_entity.pdbx_description
1 polymer ?
#
loop_
_entity_poly.entity_id
_entity_poly.type
_entity_poly.pdbx_seq_one_letter_code
_entity_poly.pdbx_strand_id
1 'polypeptide(L)'
;MYPKTGLLMIICAWSMVGGMEGGEGSPNEESSQVEVKAFFITNDHNKLEGEGDMEPRRFQRGQLDRGLLPDCDQKLALTIKLPSGAGKSDGEEYIPVEQVVAAGARARLLNPYVLRLRRDQPQQAYPLTLRGTVTVMKSEDDSLQRNRRDVVLSEGDQWAKGLAYIQRLLNTESISSFKKGLTNSSVEPTDLYKKSFYNFSMPKISMKNANFSVDDLQKKVNAVPKKPVASCRGNSFDSWKRKKRHEHNIIIENSVDEDKMPIWRAKDQADSYMAATETENLIQKAKDAVKPNDQYADERSARNSLKAQSKYNRMLKNDNSMANINNKQFTLYEIGDPEFWHNVNVQLFEKESDSSGKTVWNDLTMGNIASVGPQSPQYEGPGLAARYRSLDWLDRAQFSLPNQPLCLLVAEGDPFDERADSEDETSYMIVPEEDISGADHIFRKRYSNYSDINNGDNAQQSSRVVVRTSRAWAGAPEDSLSVVTRDTGAYLALPLRGPRAQIDLEARADHNTLVRVGASGRINTVTSDATRPARASVTVHATNTGLAAASFSVVLKDCGPELSLGLQRATRSAAQLVPPRHTRRYSLPLPAALPAHTTRCSVSLVNDRGEAVATRDAAVKQGDRCFCVWHCDCVCLSEDPKLLCQPLPPALLAAAGVPAPARPAPAPAAPPAC
;
A
#
# COMPACT_ATOMS: atom_id res chain seq x y z
N MET A 1 -54.51 26.18 30.36
CA MET A 1 -55.18 25.94 29.06
C MET A 1 -54.10 25.96 27.98
N TYR A 2 -53.90 24.83 27.31
CA TYR A 2 -52.91 24.61 26.24
C TYR A 2 -53.21 25.46 24.99
N PRO A 3 -52.20 25.75 24.14
CA PRO A 3 -52.02 24.87 22.97
C PRO A 3 -50.56 24.58 22.55
N LYS A 4 -50.40 23.31 22.11
CA LYS A 4 -49.73 22.83 20.88
C LYS A 4 -48.21 22.97 20.74
N THR A 5 -47.51 21.95 21.23
CA THR A 5 -46.20 21.49 20.73
C THR A 5 -46.38 20.60 19.49
N GLY A 6 -45.88 21.07 18.35
CA GLY A 6 -45.68 20.25 17.15
C GLY A 6 -44.28 19.65 17.15
N LEU A 7 -44.21 18.33 17.27
CA LEU A 7 -42.98 17.55 17.22
C LEU A 7 -42.63 17.26 15.75
N LEU A 8 -41.55 17.84 15.24
CA LEU A 8 -41.01 17.52 13.92
C LEU A 8 -39.93 16.45 14.09
N MET A 9 -40.22 15.22 13.66
CA MET A 9 -39.22 14.17 13.51
C MET A 9 -38.35 14.47 12.28
N ILE A 10 -37.05 14.65 12.49
CA ILE A 10 -36.04 14.60 11.43
C ILE A 10 -35.32 13.26 11.58
N ILE A 11 -35.52 12.39 10.59
CA ILE A 11 -34.70 11.20 10.37
C ILE A 11 -33.47 11.66 9.60
N CYS A 12 -32.33 11.77 10.29
CA CYS A 12 -31.01 11.80 9.67
C CYS A 12 -30.29 10.51 10.03
N ALA A 13 -30.35 9.53 9.13
CA ALA A 13 -29.36 8.48 9.06
C ALA A 13 -28.24 9.01 8.15
N TRP A 14 -27.03 9.17 8.69
CA TRP A 14 -25.75 8.91 8.05
C TRP A 14 -24.69 8.83 9.14
N SER A 15 -24.03 7.67 9.20
CA SER A 15 -22.99 7.33 10.16
C SER A 15 -21.72 8.13 9.85
N MET A 16 -21.39 9.08 10.71
CA MET A 16 -20.01 9.53 10.93
C MET A 16 -19.50 8.78 12.16
N VAL A 17 -18.56 7.85 11.96
CA VAL A 17 -17.75 7.31 13.05
C VAL A 17 -16.71 8.36 13.41
N GLY A 18 -17.09 9.28 14.29
CA GLY A 18 -16.17 10.04 15.13
C GLY A 18 -15.96 9.27 16.42
N GLY A 19 -14.91 8.46 16.48
CA GLY A 19 -14.48 7.75 17.67
C GLY A 19 -13.22 8.39 18.25
N MET A 20 -13.38 9.35 19.16
CA MET A 20 -12.39 9.67 20.19
C MET A 20 -13.05 9.42 21.54
N GLU A 21 -13.22 8.14 21.88
CA GLU A 21 -13.39 7.70 23.26
C GLU A 21 -12.63 6.39 23.42
N GLY A 22 -11.76 6.33 24.43
CA GLY A 22 -11.01 5.14 24.79
C GLY A 22 -11.97 4.09 25.36
N GLY A 23 -12.45 3.22 24.50
CA GLY A 23 -13.02 1.93 24.88
C GLY A 23 -11.98 0.84 24.63
N GLU A 24 -11.67 0.06 25.65
CA GLU A 24 -10.98 -1.23 25.51
C GLU A 24 -11.86 -2.17 24.67
N GLY A 25 -11.69 -2.08 23.35
CA GLY A 25 -12.37 -2.93 22.37
C GLY A 25 -11.82 -4.35 22.42
N SER A 26 -12.73 -5.33 22.26
CA SER A 26 -12.50 -6.76 22.19
C SER A 26 -11.25 -7.16 21.38
N PRO A 27 -10.51 -8.21 21.79
CA PRO A 27 -9.30 -8.63 21.09
C PRO A 27 -9.60 -9.13 19.67
N ASN A 28 -9.07 -8.39 18.71
CA ASN A 28 -8.54 -8.84 17.43
C ASN A 28 -9.50 -9.57 16.48
N GLU A 29 -10.38 -8.83 15.80
CA GLU A 29 -10.57 -9.11 14.38
C GLU A 29 -9.28 -8.68 13.66
N GLU A 30 -8.41 -9.63 13.34
CA GLU A 30 -7.20 -9.38 12.56
C GLU A 30 -7.60 -8.86 11.17
N SER A 31 -7.32 -7.58 10.91
CA SER A 31 -7.51 -6.98 9.60
C SER A 31 -6.62 -7.71 8.59
N SER A 32 -7.22 -8.32 7.57
CA SER A 32 -6.51 -9.00 6.48
C SER A 32 -5.92 -8.02 5.45
N GLN A 33 -6.04 -6.71 5.71
CA GLN A 33 -5.67 -5.65 4.79
C GLN A 33 -4.38 -4.94 5.25
N VAL A 34 -3.57 -4.52 4.28
CA VAL A 34 -2.39 -3.68 4.53
C VAL A 34 -2.83 -2.34 5.11
N GLU A 35 -2.27 -1.97 6.26
CA GLU A 35 -2.54 -0.66 6.88
C GLU A 35 -1.37 0.28 6.62
N VAL A 36 -1.65 1.46 6.06
CA VAL A 36 -0.64 2.50 5.84
C VAL A 36 -0.98 3.74 6.65
N LYS A 37 -0.01 4.20 7.45
CA LYS A 37 -0.08 5.47 8.16
C LYS A 37 0.99 6.41 7.61
N ALA A 38 0.61 7.64 7.30
CA ALA A 38 1.50 8.61 6.71
C ALA A 38 1.61 9.87 7.59
N PHE A 39 2.84 10.33 7.77
CA PHE A 39 3.19 11.48 8.59
C PHE A 39 4.07 12.43 7.78
N PHE A 40 3.89 13.72 8.02
CA PHE A 40 4.74 14.75 7.43
C PHE A 40 5.53 15.45 8.53
N ILE A 41 6.84 15.42 8.42
CA ILE A 41 7.78 15.86 9.45
C ILE A 41 8.60 17.01 8.90
N THR A 42 8.72 18.09 9.68
CA THR A 42 9.57 19.24 9.36
C THR A 42 10.72 19.27 10.36
N ASN A 43 11.95 19.30 9.86
CA ASN A 43 13.18 19.24 10.67
C ASN A 43 13.67 20.61 11.16
N ASP A 44 12.83 21.66 11.05
CA ASP A 44 13.13 23.00 11.56
C ASP A 44 13.28 22.98 13.10
N HIS A 45 14.50 22.66 13.57
CA HIS A 45 14.86 22.68 14.99
C HIS A 45 14.63 24.06 15.64
N ASN A 46 14.74 25.14 14.86
CA ASN A 46 14.62 26.52 15.34
C ASN A 46 13.18 27.06 15.43
N LYS A 47 12.18 26.40 14.81
CA LYS A 47 10.77 26.90 14.86
C LYS A 47 9.92 26.25 15.95
N LEU A 48 10.40 25.20 16.59
CA LEU A 48 9.58 24.35 17.47
C LEU A 48 9.71 24.69 18.96
N GLU A 49 10.45 25.72 19.34
CA GLU A 49 10.58 26.12 20.76
C GLU A 49 9.38 26.94 21.29
N GLY A 50 8.39 27.30 20.45
CA GLY A 50 7.32 28.24 20.80
C GLY A 50 5.90 27.69 21.07
N GLU A 51 5.58 26.44 20.76
CA GLU A 51 4.22 25.89 20.95
C GLU A 51 4.20 24.73 21.96
N GLY A 52 3.52 24.97 23.08
CA GLY A 52 3.51 24.15 24.30
C GLY A 52 2.68 22.87 24.27
N ASP A 53 2.62 22.15 23.15
CA ASP A 53 1.92 20.85 23.09
C ASP A 53 2.87 19.66 23.02
N MET A 54 3.03 18.97 24.16
CA MET A 54 3.91 17.81 24.33
C MET A 54 3.36 16.49 23.76
N GLU A 55 2.08 16.45 23.39
CA GLU A 55 1.40 15.20 23.02
C GLU A 55 1.68 14.70 21.58
N PRO A 56 1.65 15.54 20.52
CA PRO A 56 2.02 15.08 19.17
C PRO A 56 3.49 14.67 19.07
N ARG A 57 4.35 15.16 20.01
CA ARG A 57 5.76 14.76 20.11
C ARG A 57 5.95 13.33 20.63
N ARG A 58 5.05 12.79 21.46
CA ARG A 58 5.15 11.41 21.95
C ARG A 58 4.86 10.40 20.84
N PHE A 59 3.84 10.63 20.02
CA PHE A 59 3.51 9.75 18.90
C PHE A 59 4.59 9.76 17.81
N GLN A 60 5.19 10.91 17.52
CA GLN A 60 6.31 11.00 16.56
C GLN A 60 7.63 10.44 17.09
N ARG A 61 7.83 10.35 18.41
CA ARG A 61 9.09 9.85 19.01
C ARG A 61 9.10 8.35 19.31
N GLY A 62 7.92 7.72 19.45
CA GLY A 62 7.83 6.31 19.86
C GLY A 62 7.74 5.29 18.72
N GLN A 63 7.27 5.68 17.52
CA GLN A 63 7.01 4.71 16.43
C GLN A 63 8.00 4.78 15.27
N LEU A 64 8.58 5.93 14.98
CA LEU A 64 9.57 6.11 13.92
C LEU A 64 10.91 6.42 14.60
N ASP A 65 11.87 5.51 14.49
CA ASP A 65 13.23 5.81 14.95
C ASP A 65 13.78 6.89 14.02
N ARG A 66 13.89 8.09 14.58
CA ARG A 66 14.33 9.27 13.85
C ARG A 66 15.69 9.01 13.23
N GLY A 67 15.83 9.37 11.96
CA GLY A 67 17.14 9.57 11.35
C GLY A 67 17.60 8.51 10.38
N LEU A 68 16.67 7.73 9.79
CA LEU A 68 17.02 6.84 8.69
C LEU A 68 17.51 7.64 7.46
N LEU A 69 16.97 8.83 7.23
CA LEU A 69 17.42 9.72 6.17
C LEU A 69 18.02 11.02 6.74
N PRO A 70 19.35 11.18 6.82
CA PRO A 70 19.95 12.47 7.17
C PRO A 70 19.74 13.51 6.03
N ASP A 71 19.94 14.79 6.33
CA ASP A 71 20.04 15.88 5.34
C ASP A 71 18.78 16.22 4.51
N CYS A 72 17.66 16.47 5.18
CA CYS A 72 16.45 17.04 4.58
C CYS A 72 15.73 17.98 5.54
N ASP A 73 15.06 18.99 5.00
CA ASP A 73 14.28 19.97 5.73
C ASP A 73 12.88 19.41 6.04
N GLN A 74 12.34 18.61 5.12
CA GLN A 74 11.04 17.98 5.24
C GLN A 74 11.08 16.51 4.82
N LYS A 75 10.32 15.69 5.55
CA LYS A 75 10.25 14.24 5.36
C LYS A 75 8.80 13.78 5.30
N LEU A 76 8.56 12.82 4.41
CA LEU A 76 7.39 11.95 4.47
C LEU A 76 7.79 10.67 5.20
N ALA A 77 7.12 10.37 6.31
CA ALA A 77 7.31 9.10 7.00
C ALA A 77 6.08 8.22 6.83
N LEU A 78 6.28 6.98 6.40
CA LEU A 78 5.22 5.99 6.23
C LEU A 78 5.46 4.81 7.16
N THR A 79 4.39 4.33 7.79
CA THR A 79 4.38 3.07 8.52
C THR A 79 3.39 2.14 7.84
N ILE A 80 3.90 1.03 7.31
CA ILE A 80 3.14 0.00 6.62
C ILE A 80 3.07 -1.21 7.53
N LYS A 81 1.88 -1.65 7.92
CA LYS A 81 1.68 -2.91 8.63
C LYS A 81 1.18 -3.97 7.67
N LEU A 82 1.90 -5.06 7.61
CA LEU A 82 1.61 -6.22 6.80
C LEU A 82 0.85 -7.25 7.65
N PRO A 83 -0.34 -7.69 7.20
CA PRO A 83 -1.12 -8.70 7.91
C PRO A 83 -0.43 -10.07 7.86
N SER A 84 -0.73 -10.92 8.83
CA SER A 84 -0.37 -12.34 8.84
C SER A 84 -1.23 -13.06 7.79
N GLY A 85 -0.61 -13.82 6.90
CA GLY A 85 -1.36 -14.73 6.03
C GLY A 85 -0.77 -14.97 4.65
N ALA A 86 -1.05 -16.16 4.12
CA ALA A 86 -0.78 -16.58 2.74
C ALA A 86 -1.76 -15.94 1.74
N GLY A 87 -2.06 -14.65 1.93
CA GLY A 87 -2.83 -13.89 0.96
C GLY A 87 -2.09 -13.92 -0.37
N LYS A 88 -2.82 -14.12 -1.48
CA LYS A 88 -2.31 -14.14 -2.86
C LYS A 88 -1.67 -12.78 -3.23
N SER A 89 -0.52 -12.47 -2.67
CA SER A 89 0.16 -11.19 -2.83
C SER A 89 1.35 -11.27 -3.77
N ASP A 90 1.35 -12.22 -4.71
CA ASP A 90 2.30 -12.23 -5.84
C ASP A 90 2.06 -11.04 -6.81
N GLY A 91 1.12 -10.15 -6.48
CA GLY A 91 0.81 -8.94 -7.23
C GLY A 91 1.47 -7.70 -6.64
N GLU A 92 1.66 -6.72 -7.52
CA GLU A 92 2.05 -5.37 -7.13
C GLU A 92 0.82 -4.60 -6.64
N GLU A 93 0.95 -3.92 -5.50
CA GLU A 93 -0.09 -3.12 -4.89
C GLU A 93 0.31 -1.64 -4.95
N TYR A 94 -0.63 -0.77 -5.36
CA TYR A 94 -0.41 0.67 -5.47
C TYR A 94 -1.28 1.39 -4.45
N ILE A 95 -0.65 2.05 -3.48
CA ILE A 95 -1.33 2.68 -2.35
C ILE A 95 -1.14 4.21 -2.45
N PRO A 96 -2.22 4.98 -2.70
CA PRO A 96 -2.13 6.43 -2.77
C PRO A 96 -1.96 7.04 -1.37
N VAL A 97 -1.05 8.00 -1.25
CA VAL A 97 -0.77 8.77 -0.05
C VAL A 97 -1.04 10.24 -0.33
N GLU A 98 -2.30 10.64 -0.15
CA GLU A 98 -2.76 12.02 -0.37
C GLU A 98 -2.88 12.83 0.93
N GLN A 99 -3.12 12.11 2.05
CA GLN A 99 -3.36 12.69 3.35
C GLN A 99 -2.32 12.20 4.34
N VAL A 100 -1.86 13.12 5.18
CA VAL A 100 -0.81 12.90 6.17
C VAL A 100 -1.22 13.51 7.50
N VAL A 101 -0.69 12.98 8.59
CA VAL A 101 -0.79 13.61 9.91
C VAL A 101 0.42 14.52 10.12
N ALA A 102 0.15 15.80 10.37
CA ALA A 102 1.17 16.82 10.64
C ALA A 102 0.74 17.67 11.84
N ALA A 103 1.61 17.78 12.86
CA ALA A 103 1.30 18.49 14.10
C ALA A 103 -0.06 18.09 14.74
N GLY A 104 -0.38 16.79 14.73
CA GLY A 104 -1.61 16.25 15.31
C GLY A 104 -2.87 16.40 14.44
N ALA A 105 -2.82 17.18 13.35
CA ALA A 105 -3.96 17.35 12.45
C ALA A 105 -3.75 16.61 11.12
N ARG A 106 -4.86 16.15 10.51
CA ARG A 106 -4.85 15.64 9.14
C ARG A 106 -4.70 16.81 8.16
N ALA A 107 -3.78 16.69 7.22
CA ALA A 107 -3.54 17.64 6.15
C ALA A 107 -3.40 16.91 4.81
N ARG A 108 -3.67 17.62 3.72
CA ARG A 108 -3.42 17.10 2.36
C ARG A 108 -2.03 17.51 1.90
N LEU A 109 -1.39 16.67 1.12
CA LEU A 109 -0.16 17.02 0.42
C LEU A 109 -0.49 17.83 -0.84
N LEU A 110 0.39 18.77 -1.20
CA LEU A 110 0.30 19.48 -2.47
C LEU A 110 0.58 18.50 -3.62
N ASN A 111 1.66 17.74 -3.49
CA ASN A 111 2.03 16.67 -4.39
C ASN A 111 1.76 15.32 -3.69
N PRO A 112 0.68 14.59 -4.03
CA PRO A 112 0.42 13.28 -3.43
C PRO A 112 1.48 12.26 -3.86
N TYR A 113 1.67 11.22 -3.05
CA TYR A 113 2.56 10.10 -3.39
C TYR A 113 1.76 8.85 -3.76
N VAL A 114 2.39 7.93 -4.48
CA VAL A 114 1.93 6.55 -4.65
C VAL A 114 3.04 5.61 -4.21
N LEU A 115 2.70 4.73 -3.28
CA LEU A 115 3.56 3.65 -2.82
C LEU A 115 3.28 2.41 -3.66
N ARG A 116 4.29 1.91 -4.38
CA ARG A 116 4.25 0.59 -5.03
C ARG A 116 4.88 -0.42 -4.09
N LEU A 117 4.07 -1.37 -3.65
CA LEU A 117 4.45 -2.42 -2.72
C LEU A 117 4.36 -3.77 -3.42
N ARG A 118 5.46 -4.53 -3.43
CA ARG A 118 5.48 -5.91 -3.91
C ARG A 118 6.02 -6.81 -2.81
N ARG A 119 5.32 -7.90 -2.53
CA ARG A 119 5.65 -8.84 -1.47
C ARG A 119 6.03 -10.16 -2.12
N ASP A 120 7.21 -10.67 -1.79
CA ASP A 120 7.56 -12.02 -2.20
C ASP A 120 6.87 -13.02 -1.25
N GLN A 121 6.52 -14.21 -1.76
CA GLN A 121 5.88 -15.22 -0.93
C GLN A 121 6.81 -15.58 0.24
N PRO A 122 6.34 -15.55 1.50
CA PRO A 122 7.16 -15.96 2.63
C PRO A 122 7.53 -17.45 2.51
N GLN A 123 8.81 -17.73 2.71
CA GLN A 123 9.38 -19.07 2.62
C GLN A 123 10.13 -19.41 3.91
N GLN A 124 10.12 -20.68 4.24
CA GLN A 124 11.06 -21.29 5.17
C GLN A 124 12.14 -21.98 4.34
N ALA A 125 13.40 -21.65 4.61
CA ALA A 125 14.53 -22.16 3.85
C ALA A 125 15.45 -22.94 4.78
N TYR A 126 15.70 -24.20 4.46
CA TYR A 126 16.56 -25.08 5.24
C TYR A 126 17.88 -25.25 4.49
N PRO A 127 19.03 -24.86 5.07
CA PRO A 127 20.32 -25.02 4.41
C PRO A 127 20.63 -26.50 4.19
N LEU A 128 21.12 -26.84 3.01
CA LEU A 128 21.46 -28.20 2.61
C LEU A 128 22.97 -28.39 2.59
N THR A 129 23.46 -29.34 3.39
CA THR A 129 24.86 -29.74 3.39
C THR A 129 25.03 -31.03 2.61
N LEU A 130 25.71 -31.00 1.47
CA LEU A 130 26.00 -32.19 0.68
C LEU A 130 26.85 -33.17 1.49
N ARG A 131 26.36 -34.41 1.63
CA ARG A 131 27.10 -35.50 2.31
C ARG A 131 27.75 -36.46 1.33
N GLY A 132 27.14 -36.68 0.17
CA GLY A 132 27.70 -37.50 -0.91
C GLY A 132 26.62 -38.22 -1.70
N THR A 133 27.02 -39.11 -2.59
CA THR A 133 26.11 -39.98 -3.35
C THR A 133 26.02 -41.35 -2.70
N VAL A 134 24.81 -41.88 -2.60
CA VAL A 134 24.49 -43.14 -1.95
C VAL A 134 23.59 -43.99 -2.83
N THR A 135 23.78 -45.30 -2.80
CA THR A 135 22.87 -46.24 -3.46
C THR A 135 21.85 -46.70 -2.43
N VAL A 136 20.58 -46.34 -2.62
CA VAL A 136 19.54 -46.63 -1.62
C VAL A 136 18.98 -48.03 -1.81
N MET A 137 18.86 -48.76 -0.70
CA MET A 137 18.12 -50.02 -0.58
C MET A 137 16.96 -49.79 0.39
N LYS A 138 15.75 -50.17 0.01
CA LYS A 138 14.58 -50.07 0.87
C LYS A 138 14.68 -51.10 2.00
N SER A 139 14.44 -50.68 3.24
CA SER A 139 14.36 -51.60 4.38
C SER A 139 13.25 -52.65 4.17
N GLU A 140 13.58 -53.94 4.31
CA GLU A 140 12.65 -55.05 4.07
C GLU A 140 11.46 -55.06 5.05
N ASP A 141 11.65 -54.53 6.27
CA ASP A 141 10.62 -54.41 7.30
C ASP A 141 9.41 -53.56 6.87
N ASP A 142 9.58 -52.67 5.89
CA ASP A 142 8.48 -51.84 5.35
C ASP A 142 7.46 -52.68 4.56
N SER A 143 7.87 -53.84 4.01
CA SER A 143 6.99 -54.71 3.22
C SER A 143 5.99 -55.49 4.08
N LEU A 144 6.40 -55.90 5.28
CA LEU A 144 5.56 -56.67 6.21
C LEU A 144 4.58 -55.79 6.99
N GLN A 145 4.93 -54.52 7.26
CA GLN A 145 4.03 -53.60 7.97
C GLN A 145 2.88 -53.07 7.10
N ARG A 146 3.03 -52.97 5.77
CA ARG A 146 1.92 -52.53 4.88
C ARG A 146 0.72 -53.48 4.95
N ASN A 147 0.95 -54.79 4.98
CA ASN A 147 -0.13 -55.78 5.13
C ASN A 147 -0.85 -55.72 6.50
N ARG A 148 -0.26 -55.06 7.52
CA ARG A 148 -0.90 -54.86 8.83
C ARG A 148 -1.63 -53.52 8.95
N ARG A 149 -1.20 -52.49 8.22
CA ARG A 149 -1.85 -51.15 8.27
C ARG A 149 -3.17 -51.11 7.50
N ASP A 150 -3.34 -51.91 6.45
CA ASP A 150 -4.63 -52.04 5.76
C ASP A 150 -5.75 -52.61 6.66
N VAL A 151 -5.40 -53.23 7.79
CA VAL A 151 -6.35 -53.77 8.78
C VAL A 151 -6.57 -52.84 9.98
N VAL A 152 -5.67 -51.89 10.26
CA VAL A 152 -5.72 -51.03 11.47
C VAL A 152 -6.03 -49.55 11.16
N LEU A 153 -5.99 -49.13 9.90
CA LEU A 153 -6.37 -47.76 9.48
C LEU A 153 -7.90 -47.53 9.36
N SER A 154 -8.75 -48.46 9.82
CA SER A 154 -10.20 -48.36 9.64
C SER A 154 -10.92 -47.42 10.60
N GLU A 155 -10.36 -47.05 11.77
CA GLU A 155 -11.09 -46.27 12.78
C GLU A 155 -10.58 -44.82 13.00
N GLY A 156 -9.28 -44.55 12.85
CA GLY A 156 -8.70 -43.21 13.06
C GLY A 156 -8.83 -42.27 11.85
N ASP A 157 -8.67 -42.78 10.63
CA ASP A 157 -8.70 -41.99 9.40
C ASP A 157 -10.13 -41.60 8.97
N GLN A 158 -11.15 -42.35 9.42
CA GLN A 158 -12.55 -41.98 9.22
C GLN A 158 -12.92 -40.74 10.02
N TRP A 159 -12.29 -40.53 11.18
CA TRP A 159 -12.47 -39.31 11.98
C TRP A 159 -11.83 -38.08 11.33
N ALA A 160 -10.61 -38.20 10.79
CA ALA A 160 -9.96 -37.09 10.08
C ALA A 160 -10.66 -36.74 8.76
N LYS A 161 -11.12 -37.74 8.00
CA LYS A 161 -11.95 -37.54 6.78
C LYS A 161 -13.34 -37.00 7.14
N GLY A 162 -13.92 -37.45 8.24
CA GLY A 162 -15.18 -36.95 8.80
C GLY A 162 -15.09 -35.48 9.24
N LEU A 163 -14.01 -35.09 9.91
CA LEU A 163 -13.75 -33.70 10.31
C LEU A 163 -13.47 -32.81 9.10
N ALA A 164 -12.73 -33.28 8.10
CA ALA A 164 -12.54 -32.55 6.85
C ALA A 164 -13.85 -32.39 6.06
N TYR A 165 -14.75 -33.37 6.11
CA TYR A 165 -16.09 -33.32 5.51
C TYR A 165 -17.04 -32.38 6.28
N ILE A 166 -17.01 -32.40 7.62
CA ILE A 166 -17.78 -31.50 8.49
C ILE A 166 -17.27 -30.05 8.36
N GLN A 167 -15.96 -29.83 8.32
CA GLN A 167 -15.37 -28.51 8.06
C GLN A 167 -15.79 -27.97 6.68
N ARG A 168 -15.95 -28.86 5.68
CA ARG A 168 -16.43 -28.50 4.34
C ARG A 168 -17.93 -28.17 4.33
N LEU A 169 -18.74 -28.87 5.13
CA LEU A 169 -20.17 -28.57 5.31
C LEU A 169 -20.39 -27.24 6.05
N LEU A 170 -19.63 -27.00 7.13
CA LEU A 170 -19.69 -25.75 7.90
C LEU A 170 -19.23 -24.53 7.08
N ASN A 171 -18.31 -24.72 6.13
CA ASN A 171 -17.89 -23.66 5.21
C ASN A 171 -18.87 -23.44 4.03
N THR A 172 -19.83 -24.35 3.80
CA THR A 172 -20.86 -24.19 2.76
C THR A 172 -22.17 -23.59 3.26
N GLU A 173 -22.41 -23.55 4.58
CA GLU A 173 -23.57 -22.88 5.17
C GLU A 173 -23.27 -21.39 5.47
N SER A 174 -23.10 -20.59 4.42
CA SER A 174 -23.28 -19.13 4.50
C SER A 174 -24.17 -18.59 3.38
N ILE A 175 -25.16 -19.39 2.96
CA ILE A 175 -26.22 -18.94 2.05
C ILE A 175 -27.54 -18.96 2.81
N SER A 176 -27.75 -17.94 3.64
CA SER A 176 -29.07 -17.60 4.15
C SER A 176 -29.78 -16.65 3.16
N SER A 177 -30.54 -17.21 2.21
CA SER A 177 -31.77 -16.58 1.70
C SER A 177 -32.46 -17.50 0.69
N PHE A 178 -33.57 -18.14 1.08
CA PHE A 178 -34.87 -17.99 0.41
C PHE A 178 -35.93 -18.79 1.19
N LYS A 179 -37.03 -18.13 1.52
CA LYS A 179 -38.19 -18.68 2.23
C LYS A 179 -39.38 -18.71 1.27
N LYS A 180 -40.19 -19.77 1.35
CA LYS A 180 -41.50 -20.08 0.71
C LYS A 180 -41.39 -20.80 -0.66
N GLY A 181 -42.10 -21.91 -0.92
CA GLY A 181 -43.12 -22.67 -0.19
C GLY A 181 -43.61 -23.88 -1.02
N LEU A 182 -44.63 -24.60 -0.49
CA LEU A 182 -45.41 -25.71 -1.08
C LEU A 182 -44.76 -27.12 -1.00
N THR A 183 -45.11 -27.97 -0.02
CA THR A 183 -46.28 -28.89 0.16
C THR A 183 -46.20 -30.24 -0.57
N ASN A 184 -46.15 -31.30 0.25
CA ASN A 184 -46.74 -32.65 0.12
C ASN A 184 -46.53 -33.53 -1.13
N SER A 185 -45.82 -34.65 -0.96
CA SER A 185 -46.29 -36.05 -1.10
C SER A 185 -45.04 -36.97 -1.05
N SER A 186 -44.92 -37.86 -0.06
CA SER A 186 -45.38 -39.26 -0.09
C SER A 186 -44.89 -40.05 -1.32
N VAL A 187 -43.91 -40.93 -1.12
CA VAL A 187 -43.93 -42.37 -1.47
C VAL A 187 -42.58 -42.99 -1.12
N GLU A 188 -42.66 -44.20 -0.57
CA GLU A 188 -41.60 -45.09 -0.08
C GLU A 188 -40.80 -45.82 -1.20
N PRO A 189 -39.75 -46.60 -0.84
CA PRO A 189 -38.64 -46.98 -1.71
C PRO A 189 -38.76 -48.41 -2.30
N THR A 190 -38.18 -48.66 -3.46
CA THR A 190 -37.80 -50.02 -3.92
C THR A 190 -36.65 -49.99 -4.93
N ASP A 191 -35.53 -50.59 -4.53
CA ASP A 191 -34.87 -51.76 -5.12
C ASP A 191 -34.67 -51.96 -6.64
N LEU A 192 -33.38 -52.24 -6.94
CA LEU A 192 -32.84 -53.38 -7.73
C LEU A 192 -32.76 -53.33 -9.28
N TYR A 193 -31.53 -53.69 -9.71
CA TYR A 193 -31.11 -54.55 -10.84
C TYR A 193 -30.67 -53.96 -12.20
N LYS A 194 -29.34 -54.07 -12.41
CA LYS A 194 -28.59 -54.76 -13.50
C LYS A 194 -28.71 -54.35 -14.99
N LYS A 195 -27.52 -54.50 -15.63
CA LYS A 195 -27.17 -54.68 -17.06
C LYS A 195 -27.08 -53.37 -17.87
N SER A 196 -26.18 -53.19 -18.84
CA SER A 196 -25.09 -53.99 -19.43
C SER A 196 -24.34 -53.11 -20.44
N PHE A 197 -23.10 -53.49 -20.75
CA PHE A 197 -22.24 -53.07 -21.86
C PHE A 197 -22.92 -52.66 -23.18
N TYR A 198 -22.40 -51.60 -23.83
CA TYR A 198 -22.19 -51.55 -25.29
C TYR A 198 -20.98 -50.67 -25.66
N ASN A 199 -20.26 -51.16 -26.67
CA ASN A 199 -19.13 -50.56 -27.38
C ASN A 199 -19.52 -49.33 -28.22
N PHE A 200 -18.63 -48.35 -28.34
CA PHE A 200 -18.54 -47.40 -29.48
C PHE A 200 -17.07 -46.94 -29.57
N SER A 201 -16.25 -47.44 -30.49
CA SER A 201 -16.08 -47.04 -31.92
C SER A 201 -15.63 -45.59 -32.09
N MET A 202 -14.33 -45.40 -32.34
CA MET A 202 -13.72 -44.13 -32.77
C MET A 202 -13.80 -43.96 -34.29
N PRO A 203 -13.95 -42.72 -34.80
CA PRO A 203 -13.62 -42.42 -36.19
C PRO A 203 -12.15 -41.97 -36.34
N LYS A 204 -11.48 -42.57 -37.31
CA LYS A 204 -10.22 -42.08 -37.90
C LYS A 204 -10.54 -40.92 -38.85
N ILE A 205 -9.85 -39.80 -38.70
CA ILE A 205 -9.74 -38.78 -39.74
C ILE A 205 -8.27 -38.63 -40.11
N SER A 206 -8.03 -38.85 -41.40
CA SER A 206 -6.78 -38.64 -42.13
C SER A 206 -6.81 -37.25 -42.74
N MET A 207 -5.73 -36.47 -42.67
CA MET A 207 -5.32 -35.58 -43.77
C MET A 207 -3.81 -35.35 -43.80
N LYS A 208 -3.35 -35.25 -45.05
CA LYS A 208 -2.01 -35.18 -45.62
C LYS A 208 -1.22 -33.90 -45.31
N ASN A 209 0.10 -34.09 -45.22
CA ASN A 209 1.23 -33.32 -45.77
C ASN A 209 1.01 -31.88 -46.25
N ALA A 210 1.85 -30.98 -45.71
CA ALA A 210 2.53 -29.97 -46.51
C ALA A 210 3.95 -29.75 -45.95
N ASN A 211 4.95 -29.95 -46.82
CA ASN A 211 6.35 -29.60 -46.64
C ASN A 211 6.51 -28.08 -46.59
N PHE A 212 7.41 -27.54 -45.76
CA PHE A 212 8.29 -26.44 -46.16
C PHE A 212 9.62 -26.50 -45.43
N SER A 213 10.66 -26.16 -46.19
CA SER A 213 12.09 -26.40 -45.97
C SER A 213 12.74 -25.36 -45.06
N VAL A 214 13.80 -25.85 -44.41
CA VAL A 214 14.93 -25.17 -43.76
C VAL A 214 15.64 -24.23 -44.73
N ASP A 215 16.04 -23.03 -44.26
CA ASP A 215 17.41 -22.49 -44.40
C ASP A 215 17.59 -21.13 -43.68
N ASP A 216 18.87 -20.82 -43.41
CA ASP A 216 19.46 -19.57 -42.91
C ASP A 216 19.73 -19.39 -41.40
N LEU A 217 20.78 -20.07 -40.91
CA LEU A 217 21.63 -19.55 -39.83
C LEU A 217 23.10 -19.96 -40.05
N GLN A 218 23.94 -19.08 -40.60
CA GLN A 218 25.36 -19.00 -40.25
C GLN A 218 26.07 -17.78 -40.85
N LYS A 219 26.60 -16.90 -39.98
CA LYS A 219 28.00 -16.41 -40.01
C LYS A 219 28.28 -15.41 -38.88
N LYS A 220 29.08 -15.84 -37.89
CA LYS A 220 29.89 -14.99 -37.01
C LYS A 220 31.36 -15.21 -37.40
N VAL A 221 32.07 -14.15 -37.78
CA VAL A 221 33.54 -14.09 -37.74
C VAL A 221 33.96 -12.69 -37.30
N ASN A 222 34.92 -12.69 -36.38
CA ASN A 222 35.57 -11.60 -35.68
C ASN A 222 36.18 -10.51 -36.57
N ALA A 223 36.18 -9.24 -36.11
CA ALA A 223 37.36 -8.35 -36.15
C ALA A 223 37.10 -7.00 -35.43
N VAL A 224 37.93 -6.71 -34.44
CA VAL A 224 38.35 -5.39 -33.91
C VAL A 224 39.81 -5.25 -34.41
N PRO A 225 40.42 -4.09 -34.79
CA PRO A 225 40.44 -2.80 -34.04
C PRO A 225 40.57 -1.49 -34.86
N LYS A 226 40.37 -0.33 -34.19
CA LYS A 226 41.33 0.80 -33.99
C LYS A 226 40.65 2.19 -33.90
N LYS A 227 41.13 2.98 -32.93
CA LYS A 227 40.84 4.41 -32.64
C LYS A 227 41.44 5.36 -33.71
N PRO A 228 41.06 6.66 -33.73
CA PRO A 228 41.82 7.71 -32.99
C PRO A 228 40.90 8.76 -32.30
N VAL A 229 41.19 9.22 -31.07
CA VAL A 229 41.96 10.43 -30.66
C VAL A 229 41.42 11.78 -31.21
N ALA A 230 40.78 12.57 -30.33
CA ALA A 230 40.71 14.04 -30.37
C ALA A 230 40.45 14.53 -28.91
N SER A 231 41.42 15.20 -28.28
CA SER A 231 41.56 16.67 -28.17
C SER A 231 40.67 17.30 -27.08
N CYS A 232 41.29 17.61 -25.94
CA CYS A 232 40.72 18.41 -24.87
C CYS A 232 41.20 19.87 -24.99
N ARG A 233 40.27 20.82 -25.12
CA ARG A 233 40.43 22.23 -24.69
C ARG A 233 39.06 22.94 -24.66
N GLY A 234 38.74 23.57 -23.54
CA GLY A 234 37.63 24.53 -23.46
C GLY A 234 37.06 24.70 -22.05
N ASN A 235 37.68 25.57 -21.25
CA ASN A 235 37.04 26.18 -20.08
C ASN A 235 35.86 27.03 -20.54
N SER A 236 34.67 26.89 -19.92
CA SER A 236 33.68 27.97 -19.84
C SER A 236 32.54 27.64 -18.86
N PHE A 237 32.39 28.52 -17.87
CA PHE A 237 31.17 28.97 -17.20
C PHE A 237 30.27 28.00 -16.43
N ASP A 238 30.22 28.29 -15.12
CA ASP A 238 29.16 27.92 -14.18
C ASP A 238 27.77 28.32 -14.68
N SER A 239 26.95 27.30 -14.91
CA SER A 239 25.51 27.39 -14.74
C SER A 239 25.07 26.05 -14.15
N TRP A 240 24.42 26.07 -12.99
CA TRP A 240 23.72 24.91 -12.44
C TRP A 240 22.55 24.57 -13.38
N LYS A 241 22.87 23.88 -14.47
CA LYS A 241 21.87 23.22 -15.31
C LYS A 241 21.34 22.05 -14.50
N ARG A 242 20.03 22.06 -14.21
CA ARG A 242 19.27 20.86 -13.86
C ARG A 242 19.70 19.74 -14.81
N LYS A 243 20.40 18.72 -14.31
CA LYS A 243 20.64 17.49 -15.07
C LYS A 243 19.25 16.96 -15.45
N LYS A 244 18.96 16.95 -16.75
CA LYS A 244 17.84 16.18 -17.30
C LYS A 244 18.01 14.73 -16.83
N ARG A 245 17.21 14.34 -15.84
CA ARG A 245 17.04 12.94 -15.45
C ARG A 245 15.94 12.39 -16.35
N HIS A 246 16.32 11.75 -17.44
CA HIS A 246 15.48 10.87 -18.25
C HIS A 246 16.19 9.52 -18.13
N GLU A 247 15.56 8.46 -17.61
CA GLU A 247 14.90 7.43 -18.43
C GLU A 247 13.86 6.59 -17.64
N HIS A 248 13.47 6.97 -16.42
CA HIS A 248 12.61 6.13 -15.55
C HIS A 248 11.25 6.75 -15.17
N ASN A 249 10.84 7.83 -15.80
CA ASN A 249 9.53 8.42 -15.54
C ASN A 249 8.46 7.66 -16.31
N ILE A 250 7.42 7.19 -15.61
CA ILE A 250 6.22 6.67 -16.25
C ILE A 250 5.43 7.88 -16.78
N ILE A 251 5.59 8.17 -18.07
CA ILE A 251 4.75 9.12 -18.78
C ILE A 251 3.51 8.35 -19.23
N ILE A 252 2.39 8.56 -18.55
CA ILE A 252 1.09 8.11 -19.06
C ILE A 252 0.69 9.14 -20.13
N GLU A 253 0.96 8.82 -21.40
CA GLU A 253 0.37 9.56 -22.52
C GLU A 253 -1.12 9.22 -22.56
N ASN A 254 -1.96 10.17 -22.13
CA ASN A 254 -3.40 10.09 -22.32
C ASN A 254 -3.71 10.14 -23.82
N SER A 255 -3.89 8.97 -24.44
CA SER A 255 -4.36 8.82 -25.80
C SER A 255 -5.70 8.09 -25.83
N VAL A 256 -6.72 8.62 -25.13
CA VAL A 256 -8.13 8.24 -25.38
C VAL A 256 -9.05 9.42 -25.07
N ASP A 257 -9.99 9.67 -26.00
CA ASP A 257 -11.04 10.70 -26.03
C ASP A 257 -11.63 11.11 -24.66
N GLU A 258 -11.61 12.42 -24.39
CA GLU A 258 -12.17 13.06 -23.19
C GLU A 258 -13.72 13.06 -23.11
N ASP A 259 -14.44 12.45 -24.04
CA ASP A 259 -15.92 12.55 -24.06
C ASP A 259 -16.68 11.36 -23.45
N LYS A 260 -16.01 10.33 -22.92
CA LYS A 260 -16.72 9.20 -22.27
C LYS A 260 -15.96 8.58 -21.09
N MET A 261 -16.14 9.15 -19.89
CA MET A 261 -15.99 8.39 -18.63
C MET A 261 -17.03 8.80 -17.58
N PRO A 262 -17.47 7.88 -16.70
CA PRO A 262 -18.77 7.93 -16.05
C PRO A 262 -18.80 8.77 -14.77
N ILE A 263 -19.91 9.51 -14.63
CA ILE A 263 -20.27 10.36 -13.50
C ILE A 263 -20.53 9.51 -12.25
N TRP A 264 -19.72 9.69 -11.21
CA TRP A 264 -20.15 9.45 -9.83
C TRP A 264 -20.10 10.76 -9.05
N ARG A 265 -21.23 11.04 -8.37
CA ARG A 265 -21.59 12.19 -7.51
C ARG A 265 -22.21 13.41 -8.20
N ALA A 266 -23.55 13.45 -8.21
CA ALA A 266 -24.31 14.52 -7.55
C ALA A 266 -25.79 14.07 -7.44
N LYS A 267 -26.15 13.52 -6.27
CA LYS A 267 -27.52 13.53 -5.79
C LYS A 267 -27.66 14.88 -5.07
N ASP A 268 -28.77 15.58 -5.31
CA ASP A 268 -29.13 16.91 -4.78
C ASP A 268 -28.89 18.09 -5.74
N GLN A 269 -29.64 18.11 -6.86
CA GLN A 269 -30.25 19.29 -7.50
C GLN A 269 -30.77 18.93 -8.89
N ALA A 270 -32.05 18.53 -9.02
CA ALA A 270 -32.77 18.58 -10.30
C ALA A 270 -34.30 18.42 -10.15
N ASP A 271 -34.93 18.98 -9.12
CA ASP A 271 -36.38 19.25 -9.16
C ASP A 271 -36.60 20.57 -9.92
N SER A 272 -36.55 20.56 -11.25
CA SER A 272 -37.11 21.67 -12.06
C SER A 272 -37.21 21.45 -13.57
N TYR A 273 -36.68 20.39 -14.17
CA TYR A 273 -36.75 20.25 -15.64
C TYR A 273 -36.73 18.79 -16.06
N MET A 274 -37.90 18.18 -16.29
CA MET A 274 -38.14 17.14 -17.30
C MET A 274 -39.66 16.94 -17.45
N ALA A 275 -40.29 17.77 -18.26
CA ALA A 275 -41.57 17.47 -18.92
C ALA A 275 -41.29 17.38 -20.43
N ALA A 276 -40.62 16.31 -20.83
CA ALA A 276 -40.54 15.79 -22.20
C ALA A 276 -39.50 14.68 -22.23
N THR A 277 -39.95 13.42 -22.28
CA THR A 277 -39.39 12.26 -23.03
C THR A 277 -39.85 10.95 -22.38
N GLU A 278 -41.13 10.61 -22.56
CA GLU A 278 -41.72 9.37 -22.00
C GLU A 278 -41.85 8.22 -23.02
N THR A 279 -41.23 8.33 -24.21
CA THR A 279 -41.43 7.34 -25.29
C THR A 279 -40.21 6.44 -25.60
N GLU A 280 -39.05 6.62 -24.96
CA GLU A 280 -37.86 5.79 -25.25
C GLU A 280 -37.57 4.71 -24.20
N ASN A 281 -38.20 4.74 -23.02
CA ASN A 281 -37.91 3.81 -21.92
C ASN A 281 -38.70 2.48 -21.93
N LEU A 282 -39.60 2.26 -22.90
CA LEU A 282 -40.37 1.01 -23.01
C LEU A 282 -39.71 -0.02 -23.94
N ILE A 283 -38.85 0.40 -24.88
CA ILE A 283 -38.19 -0.49 -25.84
C ILE A 283 -36.92 -1.13 -25.26
N GLN A 284 -36.24 -0.45 -24.34
CA GLN A 284 -35.04 -1.00 -23.69
C GLN A 284 -35.38 -2.05 -22.63
N LYS A 285 -36.54 -1.93 -21.96
CA LYS A 285 -36.98 -2.84 -20.90
C LYS A 285 -37.44 -4.23 -21.39
N ALA A 286 -37.64 -4.39 -22.70
CA ALA A 286 -37.98 -5.67 -23.33
C ALA A 286 -36.76 -6.48 -23.79
N LYS A 287 -35.56 -5.88 -23.86
CA LYS A 287 -34.33 -6.57 -24.29
C LYS A 287 -33.53 -7.20 -23.15
N ASP A 288 -33.77 -6.79 -21.91
CA ASP A 288 -33.04 -7.29 -20.73
C ASP A 288 -33.71 -8.49 -20.03
N ALA A 289 -34.80 -9.04 -20.60
CA ALA A 289 -35.57 -10.13 -20.00
C ALA A 289 -35.23 -11.55 -20.51
N VAL A 290 -34.13 -11.74 -21.24
CA VAL A 290 -33.64 -13.06 -21.65
C VAL A 290 -32.23 -13.29 -21.09
N LYS A 291 -32.16 -13.96 -19.93
CA LYS A 291 -30.90 -14.46 -19.37
C LYS A 291 -30.58 -15.84 -19.97
N PRO A 292 -29.38 -16.07 -20.54
CA PRO A 292 -28.81 -17.40 -20.63
C PRO A 292 -28.12 -17.72 -19.29
N ASN A 293 -28.74 -18.58 -18.49
CA ASN A 293 -28.16 -19.12 -17.26
C ASN A 293 -27.70 -20.57 -17.53
N ASP A 294 -26.64 -20.99 -16.82
CA ASP A 294 -26.22 -22.38 -16.52
C ASP A 294 -25.02 -23.00 -17.25
N GLN A 295 -24.39 -22.39 -18.27
CA GLN A 295 -23.20 -23.01 -18.89
C GLN A 295 -21.85 -22.73 -18.19
N TYR A 296 -21.71 -21.62 -17.45
CA TYR A 296 -20.42 -21.24 -16.84
C TYR A 296 -20.14 -21.84 -15.45
N ALA A 297 -21.19 -22.29 -14.74
CA ALA A 297 -21.01 -22.96 -13.44
C ALA A 297 -20.46 -24.39 -13.61
N ASP A 298 -20.88 -25.08 -14.68
CA ASP A 298 -20.45 -26.45 -14.99
C ASP A 298 -18.98 -26.52 -15.45
N GLU A 299 -18.48 -25.56 -16.22
CA GLU A 299 -17.07 -25.55 -16.63
C GLU A 299 -16.10 -25.34 -15.46
N ARG A 300 -16.48 -24.52 -14.47
CA ARG A 300 -15.65 -24.32 -13.26
C ARG A 300 -15.65 -25.55 -12.37
N SER A 301 -16.79 -26.24 -12.25
CA SER A 301 -16.92 -27.51 -11.54
C SER A 301 -16.11 -28.62 -12.22
N ALA A 302 -16.21 -28.73 -13.55
CA ALA A 302 -15.45 -29.69 -14.35
C ALA A 302 -13.94 -29.44 -14.29
N ARG A 303 -13.47 -28.18 -14.36
CA ARG A 303 -12.04 -27.83 -14.17
C ARG A 303 -11.54 -28.20 -12.77
N ASN A 304 -12.35 -27.99 -11.74
CA ASN A 304 -11.97 -28.34 -10.37
C ASN A 304 -11.95 -29.86 -10.17
N SER A 305 -12.87 -30.61 -10.79
CA SER A 305 -12.91 -32.07 -10.79
C SER A 305 -11.69 -32.67 -11.53
N LEU A 306 -11.35 -32.14 -12.71
CA LEU A 306 -10.15 -32.54 -13.46
C LEU A 306 -8.86 -32.26 -12.69
N LYS A 307 -8.76 -31.12 -12.00
CA LYS A 307 -7.62 -30.81 -11.11
C LYS A 307 -7.54 -31.75 -9.91
N ALA A 308 -8.68 -32.12 -9.32
CA ALA A 308 -8.71 -33.08 -8.21
C ALA A 308 -8.33 -34.50 -8.67
N GLN A 309 -8.77 -34.90 -9.86
CA GLN A 309 -8.47 -36.21 -10.44
C GLN A 309 -7.02 -36.31 -10.91
N SER A 310 -6.46 -35.25 -11.51
CA SER A 310 -5.02 -35.20 -11.82
C SER A 310 -4.17 -35.24 -10.54
N LYS A 311 -4.60 -34.56 -9.46
CA LYS A 311 -3.97 -34.60 -8.14
C LYS A 311 -4.00 -36.00 -7.52
N TYR A 312 -5.12 -36.70 -7.58
CA TYR A 312 -5.25 -38.08 -7.10
C TYR A 312 -4.37 -39.06 -7.89
N ASN A 313 -4.34 -38.92 -9.22
CA ASN A 313 -3.46 -39.71 -10.07
C ASN A 313 -1.98 -39.44 -9.80
N ARG A 314 -1.60 -38.20 -9.43
CA ARG A 314 -0.23 -37.86 -9.01
C ARG A 314 0.15 -38.54 -7.68
N MET A 315 -0.76 -38.58 -6.71
CA MET A 315 -0.56 -39.31 -5.45
C MET A 315 -0.34 -40.81 -5.70
N LEU A 316 -1.17 -41.45 -6.53
CA LEU A 316 -1.00 -42.87 -6.89
C LEU A 316 0.28 -43.14 -7.71
N LYS A 317 0.72 -42.20 -8.55
CA LYS A 317 1.98 -42.34 -9.31
C LYS A 317 3.21 -42.23 -8.39
N ASN A 318 3.16 -41.41 -7.36
CA ASN A 318 4.20 -41.33 -6.33
C ASN A 318 4.33 -42.63 -5.52
N ASP A 319 3.22 -43.31 -5.21
CA ASP A 319 3.24 -44.60 -4.52
C ASP A 319 3.92 -45.70 -5.36
N ASN A 320 3.72 -45.69 -6.68
CA ASN A 320 4.40 -46.60 -7.60
C ASN A 320 5.88 -46.22 -7.84
N SER A 321 6.21 -44.91 -7.85
CA SER A 321 7.61 -44.44 -7.94
C SER A 321 8.43 -44.87 -6.72
N MET A 322 7.83 -44.80 -5.52
CA MET A 322 8.47 -45.26 -4.28
C MET A 322 8.61 -46.79 -4.17
N ALA A 323 7.92 -47.57 -5.00
CA ALA A 323 8.08 -49.02 -5.02
C ALA A 323 9.40 -49.45 -5.68
N ASN A 324 10.02 -48.59 -6.51
CA ASN A 324 11.24 -48.91 -7.28
C ASN A 324 12.43 -48.01 -6.88
N ILE A 325 12.59 -47.76 -5.58
CA ILE A 325 13.75 -47.01 -5.04
C ILE A 325 15.00 -47.89 -4.96
N ASN A 326 14.83 -49.21 -4.95
CA ASN A 326 15.93 -50.16 -4.77
C ASN A 326 17.00 -50.02 -5.84
N ASN A 327 18.26 -49.89 -5.39
CA ASN A 327 19.45 -49.77 -6.22
C ASN A 327 19.52 -48.50 -7.09
N LYS A 328 18.72 -47.47 -6.79
CA LYS A 328 18.90 -46.14 -7.41
C LYS A 328 19.94 -45.32 -6.64
N GLN A 329 20.66 -44.47 -7.37
CA GLN A 329 21.61 -43.52 -6.78
C GLN A 329 20.88 -42.25 -6.37
N PHE A 330 21.20 -41.79 -5.17
CA PHE A 330 20.66 -40.57 -4.59
C PHE A 330 21.79 -39.70 -4.09
N THR A 331 21.64 -38.41 -4.27
CA THR A 331 22.46 -37.42 -3.60
C THR A 331 21.88 -37.14 -2.23
N LEU A 332 22.68 -37.39 -1.19
CA LEU A 332 22.30 -37.23 0.20
C LEU A 332 22.73 -35.85 0.69
N TYR A 333 21.75 -35.07 1.16
CA TYR A 333 21.97 -33.80 1.84
C TYR A 333 21.47 -33.89 3.28
N GLU A 334 22.20 -33.28 4.20
CA GLU A 334 21.68 -33.00 5.54
C GLU A 334 20.94 -31.67 5.54
N ILE A 335 19.77 -31.66 6.19
CA ILE A 335 18.92 -30.49 6.32
C ILE A 335 19.26 -29.80 7.64
N GLY A 336 19.72 -28.55 7.58
CA GLY A 336 20.01 -27.74 8.76
C GLY A 336 18.79 -27.02 9.33
N ASP A 337 19.04 -26.08 10.25
CA ASP A 337 17.98 -25.29 10.87
C ASP A 337 17.34 -24.30 9.88
N PRO A 338 16.00 -24.10 9.94
CA PRO A 338 15.30 -23.24 9.01
C PRO A 338 15.59 -21.78 9.27
N GLU A 339 15.63 -21.05 8.16
CA GLU A 339 15.64 -19.61 8.10
C GLU A 339 14.31 -19.11 7.54
N PHE A 340 13.89 -17.94 8.01
CA PHE A 340 12.71 -17.26 7.46
C PHE A 340 13.11 -16.30 6.35
N TRP A 341 12.63 -16.57 5.13
CA TRP A 341 12.89 -15.75 3.95
C TRP A 341 11.62 -15.01 3.55
N HIS A 342 11.67 -13.68 3.57
CA HIS A 342 10.56 -12.84 3.13
C HIS A 342 11.08 -11.46 2.77
N ASN A 343 10.91 -11.08 1.52
CA ASN A 343 11.35 -9.78 1.03
C ASN A 343 10.15 -8.94 0.63
N VAL A 344 10.22 -7.66 0.98
CA VAL A 344 9.22 -6.67 0.61
C VAL A 344 9.91 -5.58 -0.16
N ASN A 345 9.46 -5.41 -1.38
CA ASN A 345 9.98 -4.50 -2.38
C ASN A 345 9.11 -3.25 -2.38
N VAL A 346 9.74 -2.10 -2.18
CA VAL A 346 9.08 -0.82 -2.03
C VAL A 346 9.62 0.18 -3.05
N GLN A 347 8.70 0.88 -3.72
CA GLN A 347 9.00 2.07 -4.49
C GLN A 347 8.02 3.19 -4.16
N LEU A 348 8.48 4.44 -4.25
CA LEU A 348 7.69 5.62 -3.91
C LEU A 348 7.76 6.63 -5.04
N PHE A 349 6.60 7.05 -5.51
CA PHE A 349 6.45 8.00 -6.61
C PHE A 349 5.78 9.27 -6.11
N GLU A 350 6.37 10.43 -6.40
CA GLU A 350 5.77 11.74 -6.15
C GLU A 350 5.01 12.21 -7.39
N LYS A 351 3.78 12.70 -7.22
CA LYS A 351 3.04 13.33 -8.32
C LYS A 351 3.52 14.76 -8.52
N GLU A 352 4.13 15.03 -9.66
CA GLU A 352 4.52 16.38 -10.07
C GLU A 352 3.71 16.84 -11.28
N SER A 353 3.69 18.15 -11.51
CA SER A 353 3.23 18.74 -12.75
C SER A 353 4.42 19.31 -13.50
N ASP A 354 4.60 18.90 -14.75
CA ASP A 354 5.65 19.45 -15.59
C ASP A 354 5.36 20.92 -15.95
N SER A 355 6.29 21.58 -16.64
CA SER A 355 6.10 22.97 -17.08
C SER A 355 4.94 23.16 -18.07
N SER A 356 4.43 22.07 -18.66
CA SER A 356 3.26 22.08 -19.54
C SER A 356 1.94 21.82 -18.79
N GLY A 357 2.00 21.56 -17.48
CA GLY A 357 0.85 21.20 -16.65
C GLY A 357 0.44 19.73 -16.74
N LYS A 358 1.20 18.88 -17.43
CA LYS A 358 0.95 17.44 -17.47
C LYS A 358 1.40 16.79 -16.16
N THR A 359 0.62 15.82 -15.71
CA THR A 359 0.97 15.01 -14.54
C THR A 359 2.12 14.07 -14.89
N VAL A 360 3.16 14.07 -14.08
CA VAL A 360 4.30 13.15 -14.18
C VAL A 360 4.53 12.51 -12.81
N TRP A 361 4.86 11.22 -12.79
CA TRP A 361 5.27 10.52 -11.58
C TRP A 361 6.79 10.52 -11.47
N ASN A 362 7.31 11.23 -10.48
CA ASN A 362 8.73 11.29 -10.16
C ASN A 362 9.10 10.13 -9.21
N ASP A 363 9.92 9.20 -9.69
CA ASP A 363 10.38 8.07 -8.88
C ASP A 363 11.47 8.50 -7.89
N LEU A 364 11.10 8.59 -6.61
CA LEU A 364 12.04 8.95 -5.54
C LEU A 364 13.09 7.87 -5.28
N THR A 365 12.86 6.65 -5.76
CA THR A 365 13.83 5.55 -5.70
C THR A 365 14.83 5.56 -6.84
N MET A 366 14.62 6.41 -7.85
CA MET A 366 15.48 6.54 -9.03
C MET A 366 15.73 5.21 -9.74
N GLY A 367 14.70 4.35 -9.83
CA GLY A 367 14.76 3.02 -10.42
C GLY A 367 15.29 1.93 -9.48
N ASN A 368 15.84 2.27 -8.31
CA ASN A 368 16.35 1.28 -7.35
C ASN A 368 15.25 0.81 -6.41
N ILE A 369 14.76 -0.41 -6.61
CA ILE A 369 13.73 -1.00 -5.74
C ILE A 369 14.30 -1.19 -4.33
N ALA A 370 13.67 -0.58 -3.32
CA ALA A 370 14.07 -0.77 -1.93
C ALA A 370 13.56 -2.13 -1.45
N SER A 371 14.46 -3.10 -1.31
CA SER A 371 14.13 -4.45 -0.83
C SER A 371 14.51 -4.61 0.64
N VAL A 372 13.53 -4.89 1.49
CA VAL A 372 13.73 -5.10 2.93
C VAL A 372 13.10 -6.39 3.40
N GLY A 373 13.74 -7.06 4.36
CA GLY A 373 13.30 -8.34 4.89
C GLY A 373 14.06 -8.74 6.16
N PRO A 374 13.81 -9.93 6.73
CA PRO A 374 14.50 -10.40 7.93
C PRO A 374 16.03 -10.45 7.79
N GLN A 375 16.53 -10.84 6.61
CA GLN A 375 17.96 -10.95 6.31
C GLN A 375 18.62 -9.59 5.99
N SER A 376 17.85 -8.67 5.41
CA SER A 376 18.26 -7.31 5.06
C SER A 376 17.24 -6.31 5.61
N PRO A 377 17.25 -6.06 6.94
CA PRO A 377 16.17 -5.32 7.59
C PRO A 377 16.21 -3.83 7.33
N GLN A 378 17.27 -3.30 6.72
CA GLN A 378 17.43 -1.88 6.46
C GLN A 378 17.85 -1.67 5.01
N TYR A 379 17.35 -0.58 4.43
CA TYR A 379 17.73 -0.06 3.13
C TYR A 379 17.95 1.44 3.24
N GLU A 380 19.05 1.92 2.70
CA GLU A 380 19.39 3.34 2.67
C GLU A 380 19.70 3.75 1.23
N GLY A 381 18.94 4.69 0.71
CA GLY A 381 19.11 5.27 -0.62
C GLY A 381 19.07 6.81 -0.61
N PRO A 382 19.35 7.47 -1.74
CA PRO A 382 19.58 8.92 -1.78
C PRO A 382 18.38 9.81 -1.43
N GLY A 383 17.16 9.26 -1.44
CA GLY A 383 15.93 9.97 -1.11
C GLY A 383 14.89 9.12 -0.38
N LEU A 384 15.25 7.89 -0.03
CA LEU A 384 14.38 6.93 0.63
C LEU A 384 15.23 6.06 1.55
N ALA A 385 14.79 5.89 2.78
CA ALA A 385 15.29 4.89 3.68
C ALA A 385 14.12 4.03 4.16
N ALA A 386 14.35 2.73 4.31
CA ALA A 386 13.33 1.76 4.67
C ALA A 386 13.85 0.82 5.74
N ARG A 387 12.97 0.40 6.63
CA ARG A 387 13.31 -0.56 7.68
C ARG A 387 12.18 -1.55 7.93
N TYR A 388 12.53 -2.82 7.91
CA TYR A 388 11.68 -3.94 8.25
C TYR A 388 11.79 -4.26 9.74
N ARG A 389 10.63 -4.52 10.36
CA ARG A 389 10.49 -5.01 11.74
C ARG A 389 9.51 -6.16 11.78
N SER A 390 9.90 -7.30 12.34
CA SER A 390 8.93 -8.35 12.66
C SER A 390 8.08 -7.90 13.83
N LEU A 391 6.77 -8.06 13.73
CA LEU A 391 5.85 -7.79 14.85
C LEU A 391 5.62 -9.04 15.70
N ASP A 392 5.71 -10.21 15.08
CA ASP A 392 5.57 -11.49 15.75
C ASP A 392 6.91 -12.25 15.75
N TRP A 393 7.12 -13.02 16.80
CA TRP A 393 8.20 -14.01 16.85
C TRP A 393 7.72 -15.29 16.19
N LEU A 394 8.48 -15.79 15.24
CA LEU A 394 8.18 -17.04 14.56
C LEU A 394 8.72 -18.20 15.40
N ASP A 395 7.83 -18.93 16.07
CA ASP A 395 8.21 -20.11 16.85
C ASP A 395 8.63 -21.25 15.91
N ARG A 396 9.61 -22.06 16.34
CA ARG A 396 10.07 -23.24 15.61
C ARG A 396 8.93 -24.21 15.31
N ALA A 397 7.90 -24.26 16.16
CA ALA A 397 6.71 -25.08 15.95
C ALA A 397 5.85 -24.68 14.73
N GLN A 398 6.06 -23.48 14.16
CA GLN A 398 5.32 -23.01 12.99
C GLN A 398 5.96 -23.44 11.66
N PHE A 399 7.17 -23.99 11.70
CA PHE A 399 7.87 -24.51 10.53
C PHE A 399 7.36 -25.92 10.18
N SER A 400 7.33 -26.25 8.88
CA SER A 400 6.71 -27.48 8.38
C SER A 400 7.51 -28.74 8.68
N LEU A 401 8.85 -28.64 8.78
CA LEU A 401 9.69 -29.80 9.08
C LEU A 401 9.86 -29.98 10.58
N PRO A 402 9.80 -31.23 11.09
CA PRO A 402 9.97 -31.50 12.51
C PRO A 402 11.35 -31.06 13.00
N ASN A 403 11.42 -30.71 14.29
CA ASN A 403 12.67 -30.33 14.95
C ASN A 403 13.51 -31.57 15.33
N GLN A 404 13.95 -32.31 14.32
CA GLN A 404 14.80 -33.49 14.44
C GLN A 404 15.81 -33.49 13.28
N PRO A 405 16.94 -34.20 13.38
CA PRO A 405 17.88 -34.31 12.27
C PRO A 405 17.22 -35.01 11.07
N LEU A 406 17.18 -34.32 9.93
CA LEU A 406 16.58 -34.81 8.70
C LEU A 406 17.61 -34.81 7.57
N CYS A 407 17.40 -35.72 6.63
CA CYS A 407 18.17 -35.84 5.40
C CYS A 407 17.25 -35.75 4.19
N LEU A 408 17.71 -35.05 3.15
CA LEU A 408 17.09 -35.00 1.84
C LEU A 408 17.84 -35.93 0.88
N LEU A 409 17.12 -36.87 0.30
CA LEU A 409 17.57 -37.74 -0.78
C LEU A 409 17.03 -37.21 -2.10
N VAL A 410 17.93 -36.81 -3.00
CA VAL A 410 17.58 -36.35 -4.35
C VAL A 410 17.97 -37.44 -5.33
N ALA A 411 17.01 -38.02 -6.06
CA ALA A 411 17.36 -39.02 -7.07
C ALA A 411 18.21 -38.38 -8.16
N GLU A 412 19.35 -38.98 -8.49
CA GLU A 412 20.07 -38.64 -9.71
C GLU A 412 19.28 -39.22 -10.89
N GLY A 413 18.84 -38.38 -11.81
CA GLY A 413 18.19 -38.85 -13.04
C GLY A 413 19.15 -39.74 -13.81
N ASP A 414 18.64 -40.84 -14.39
CA ASP A 414 19.47 -41.71 -15.23
C ASP A 414 19.88 -40.91 -16.49
N PRO A 415 21.17 -40.57 -16.66
CA PRO A 415 21.60 -39.74 -17.78
C PRO A 415 21.38 -40.41 -19.14
N PHE A 416 21.02 -41.70 -19.18
CA PHE A 416 20.81 -42.47 -20.41
C PHE A 416 19.35 -42.68 -20.80
N ASP A 417 18.38 -42.20 -20.02
CA ASP A 417 16.95 -42.32 -20.39
C ASP A 417 16.50 -41.14 -21.27
N GLU A 418 17.01 -41.10 -22.50
CA GLU A 418 16.66 -40.10 -23.54
C GLU A 418 15.17 -40.14 -23.95
N ARG A 419 14.37 -41.09 -23.41
CA ARG A 419 12.93 -41.21 -23.68
C ARG A 419 12.04 -40.47 -22.68
N ALA A 420 12.62 -39.89 -21.63
CA ALA A 420 11.91 -39.09 -20.64
C ALA A 420 11.66 -37.64 -21.13
N ASP A 421 10.94 -37.48 -22.24
CA ASP A 421 10.55 -36.17 -22.82
C ASP A 421 9.46 -35.43 -22.00
N SER A 422 9.30 -35.72 -20.71
CA SER A 422 8.26 -35.10 -19.88
C SER A 422 8.79 -34.81 -18.50
N GLU A 423 9.21 -33.57 -18.22
CA GLU A 423 9.29 -32.93 -16.89
C GLU A 423 9.36 -33.91 -15.70
N ASP A 424 10.29 -34.86 -15.73
CA ASP A 424 10.22 -35.98 -14.80
C ASP A 424 10.58 -35.39 -13.45
N GLU A 425 9.55 -35.30 -12.60
CA GLU A 425 9.61 -34.68 -11.29
C GLU A 425 10.78 -35.32 -10.56
N THR A 426 11.84 -34.53 -10.39
CA THR A 426 12.99 -34.89 -9.56
C THR A 426 12.43 -35.48 -8.27
N SER A 427 12.63 -36.79 -8.07
CA SER A 427 11.98 -37.47 -6.96
C SER A 427 12.81 -37.20 -5.71
N TYR A 428 12.27 -36.35 -4.84
CA TYR A 428 12.85 -36.02 -3.54
C TYR A 428 12.24 -36.90 -2.46
N MET A 429 13.03 -37.24 -1.45
CA MET A 429 12.54 -37.88 -0.23
C MET A 429 13.22 -37.26 0.98
N ILE A 430 12.44 -36.86 1.98
CA ILE A 430 12.96 -36.39 3.27
C ILE A 430 12.76 -37.50 4.30
N VAL A 431 13.82 -37.91 4.97
CA VAL A 431 13.80 -38.96 6.01
C VAL A 431 14.55 -38.50 7.27
N PRO A 432 14.19 -39.01 8.46
CA PRO A 432 15.01 -38.87 9.65
C PRO A 432 16.43 -39.42 9.42
N GLU A 433 17.46 -38.77 9.97
CA GLU A 433 18.85 -39.25 9.85
C GLU A 433 19.03 -40.67 10.42
N GLU A 434 18.36 -40.95 11.54
CA GLU A 434 18.29 -42.26 12.19
C GLU A 434 17.68 -43.39 11.32
N ASP A 435 16.95 -43.05 10.26
CA ASP A 435 16.37 -44.01 9.32
C ASP A 435 17.31 -44.38 8.15
N ILE A 436 18.53 -43.81 8.13
CA ILE A 436 19.57 -44.11 7.15
C ILE A 436 20.65 -44.96 7.81
N SER A 437 20.57 -46.27 7.60
CA SER A 437 21.57 -47.21 8.10
C SER A 437 22.70 -47.45 7.09
N GLY A 438 23.92 -47.68 7.58
CA GLY A 438 25.09 -47.91 6.74
C GLY A 438 25.73 -46.63 6.17
N ALA A 439 25.36 -45.46 6.69
CA ALA A 439 25.92 -44.17 6.31
C ALA A 439 26.90 -43.60 7.36
N ASP A 440 27.26 -44.37 8.40
CA ASP A 440 28.10 -43.93 9.52
C ASP A 440 29.44 -43.32 9.07
N HIS A 441 30.08 -43.91 8.05
CA HIS A 441 31.33 -43.40 7.48
C HIS A 441 31.16 -42.10 6.68
N ILE A 442 29.95 -41.83 6.17
CA ILE A 442 29.61 -40.59 5.46
C ILE A 442 29.40 -39.46 6.47
N PHE A 443 28.69 -39.75 7.57
CA PHE A 443 28.42 -38.76 8.60
C PHE A 443 29.66 -38.42 9.46
N ARG A 444 30.53 -39.40 9.75
CA ARG A 444 31.74 -39.22 10.59
C ARG A 444 32.87 -38.40 9.96
N LYS A 445 32.89 -38.20 8.64
CA LYS A 445 33.92 -37.38 7.95
C LYS A 445 34.00 -35.91 8.41
N ARG A 446 33.06 -35.44 9.25
CA ARG A 446 33.07 -34.07 9.82
C ARG A 446 34.20 -33.78 10.81
N TYR A 447 34.87 -34.78 11.38
CA TYR A 447 35.83 -34.55 12.48
C TYR A 447 37.29 -34.91 12.19
N SER A 448 37.61 -35.56 11.08
CA SER A 448 39.00 -35.88 10.73
C SER A 448 39.60 -34.76 9.88
N ASN A 449 40.12 -33.73 10.53
CA ASN A 449 41.03 -32.78 9.90
C ASN A 449 42.24 -33.53 9.32
N TYR A 450 42.33 -33.56 7.99
CA TYR A 450 43.55 -33.38 7.20
C TYR A 450 44.87 -33.86 7.85
N SER A 451 45.19 -35.16 7.72
CA SER A 451 46.61 -35.58 7.82
C SER A 451 47.00 -36.82 7.02
N ASP A 452 46.09 -37.71 6.62
CA ASP A 452 46.50 -38.95 5.93
C ASP A 452 45.71 -39.19 4.64
N ILE A 453 46.06 -38.45 3.58
CA ILE A 453 45.71 -38.83 2.21
C ILE A 453 47.02 -39.02 1.46
N ASN A 454 47.55 -40.23 1.51
CA ASN A 454 48.52 -40.68 0.54
C ASN A 454 48.18 -42.11 0.11
N ASN A 455 48.14 -42.27 -1.21
CA ASN A 455 48.01 -43.50 -1.99
C ASN A 455 46.62 -44.13 -2.17
N GLY A 456 46.09 -43.91 -3.38
CA GLY A 456 45.93 -45.02 -4.33
C GLY A 456 44.52 -45.60 -4.45
N ASP A 457 43.96 -45.46 -5.66
CA ASP A 457 42.78 -46.13 -6.20
C ASP A 457 41.40 -45.59 -5.82
N ASN A 458 41.02 -44.60 -6.64
CA ASN A 458 39.69 -44.06 -6.87
C ASN A 458 38.71 -45.15 -7.35
N ALA A 459 38.09 -45.86 -6.42
CA ALA A 459 36.74 -46.37 -6.63
C ALA A 459 35.82 -45.53 -5.75
N GLN A 460 35.05 -44.66 -6.40
CA GLN A 460 33.89 -43.97 -5.84
C GLN A 460 32.86 -45.04 -5.48
N GLN A 461 33.12 -45.82 -4.43
CA GLN A 461 32.23 -46.85 -3.93
C GLN A 461 31.01 -46.12 -3.39
N SER A 462 29.98 -46.03 -4.24
CA SER A 462 28.67 -45.55 -3.86
C SER A 462 28.24 -46.38 -2.66
N SER A 463 28.17 -45.72 -1.53
CA SER A 463 27.90 -46.40 -0.27
C SER A 463 26.46 -46.88 -0.32
N ARG A 464 26.27 -48.20 -0.20
CA ARG A 464 24.92 -48.76 -0.16
C ARG A 464 24.34 -48.47 1.21
N VAL A 465 23.24 -47.73 1.24
CA VAL A 465 22.55 -47.34 2.47
C VAL A 465 21.17 -47.98 2.51
N VAL A 466 20.75 -48.44 3.68
CA VAL A 466 19.40 -48.94 3.88
C VAL A 466 18.55 -47.80 4.43
N VAL A 467 17.49 -47.45 3.72
CA VAL A 467 16.59 -46.33 4.09
C VAL A 467 15.22 -46.88 4.45
N ARG A 468 14.73 -46.48 5.63
CA ARG A 468 13.36 -46.74 6.05
C ARG A 468 12.41 -45.68 5.49
N THR A 469 11.65 -46.06 4.47
CA THR A 469 10.75 -45.15 3.75
C THR A 469 9.41 -44.93 4.45
N SER A 470 9.02 -45.83 5.37
CA SER A 470 7.73 -45.74 6.08
C SER A 470 7.56 -44.52 7.00
N ARG A 471 8.65 -43.82 7.34
CA ARG A 471 8.67 -42.56 8.11
C ARG A 471 9.11 -41.35 7.27
N ALA A 472 9.23 -41.51 5.95
CA ALA A 472 9.54 -40.40 5.07
C ALA A 472 8.46 -39.32 5.19
N TRP A 473 8.89 -38.06 5.21
CA TRP A 473 7.97 -36.93 5.24
C TRP A 473 7.26 -36.82 3.90
N ALA A 474 5.93 -36.88 3.92
CA ALA A 474 5.08 -36.82 2.73
C ALA A 474 4.56 -35.41 2.42
N GLY A 475 4.81 -34.45 3.32
CA GLY A 475 4.37 -33.05 3.22
C GLY A 475 2.86 -32.83 3.18
N ALA A 476 2.45 -31.56 3.27
CA ALA A 476 1.09 -31.21 2.91
C ALA A 476 0.97 -31.15 1.37
N PRO A 477 -0.20 -31.46 0.78
CA PRO A 477 -0.41 -31.38 -0.66
C PRO A 477 -0.25 -29.98 -1.27
N GLU A 478 -0.05 -28.95 -0.44
CA GLU A 478 0.12 -27.54 -0.80
C GLU A 478 1.59 -27.08 -0.64
N ASP A 479 2.44 -27.90 -0.04
CA ASP A 479 3.86 -27.61 0.16
C ASP A 479 4.63 -27.96 -1.12
N SER A 480 4.65 -27.04 -2.08
CA SER A 480 5.55 -27.17 -3.23
C SER A 480 6.99 -27.04 -2.74
N LEU A 481 7.66 -28.18 -2.64
CA LEU A 481 9.07 -28.25 -2.31
C LEU A 481 9.91 -27.78 -3.49
N SER A 482 10.84 -26.86 -3.24
CA SER A 482 11.83 -26.46 -4.24
C SER A 482 13.22 -26.43 -3.62
N VAL A 483 14.22 -26.90 -4.37
CA VAL A 483 15.62 -26.76 -4.01
C VAL A 483 16.15 -25.52 -4.72
N VAL A 484 16.56 -24.52 -3.94
CA VAL A 484 17.03 -23.23 -4.43
C VAL A 484 18.52 -23.10 -4.13
N THR A 485 19.31 -22.78 -5.14
CA THR A 485 20.74 -22.47 -4.98
C THR A 485 20.93 -20.95 -4.88
N ARG A 486 21.56 -20.50 -3.79
CA ARG A 486 22.03 -19.12 -3.61
C ARG A 486 23.55 -19.09 -3.49
N ASP A 487 24.15 -17.90 -3.51
CA ASP A 487 25.60 -17.72 -3.39
C ASP A 487 26.19 -18.36 -2.12
N THR A 488 25.39 -18.50 -1.07
CA THR A 488 25.78 -19.09 0.22
C THR A 488 25.63 -20.61 0.29
N GLY A 489 24.97 -21.25 -0.70
CA GLY A 489 24.74 -22.69 -0.71
C GLY A 489 23.39 -23.11 -1.30
N ALA A 490 23.09 -24.40 -1.21
CA ALA A 490 21.79 -24.96 -1.58
C ALA A 490 20.82 -24.94 -0.39
N TYR A 491 19.56 -24.65 -0.65
CA TYR A 491 18.50 -24.59 0.35
C TYR A 491 17.29 -25.37 -0.11
N LEU A 492 16.64 -26.02 0.84
CA LEU A 492 15.31 -26.58 0.68
C LEU A 492 14.30 -25.51 1.08
N ALA A 493 13.54 -24.98 0.13
CA ALA A 493 12.54 -23.94 0.36
C ALA A 493 11.13 -24.54 0.33
N LEU A 494 10.35 -24.23 1.38
CA LEU A 494 8.93 -24.54 1.48
C LEU A 494 8.15 -23.23 1.70
N PRO A 495 6.91 -23.13 1.21
CA PRO A 495 6.06 -21.98 1.53
C PRO A 495 5.82 -21.92 3.05
N LEU A 496 5.68 -20.70 3.58
CA LEU A 496 5.35 -20.46 4.98
C LEU A 496 4.24 -19.39 5.06
N ARG A 497 3.37 -19.49 6.07
CA ARG A 497 2.51 -18.37 6.44
C ARG A 497 3.38 -17.31 7.11
N GLY A 498 3.53 -16.16 6.44
CA GLY A 498 4.34 -15.06 6.97
C GLY A 498 3.76 -14.49 8.26
N PRO A 499 4.62 -14.19 9.27
CA PRO A 499 4.21 -13.44 10.46
C PRO A 499 3.85 -12.00 10.09
N ARG A 500 3.21 -11.29 11.02
CA ARG A 500 2.96 -9.86 10.84
C ARG A 500 4.29 -9.11 10.83
N ALA A 501 4.36 -8.13 9.96
CA ALA A 501 5.54 -7.29 9.83
C ALA A 501 5.16 -5.83 9.73
N GLN A 502 6.10 -4.96 10.09
CA GLN A 502 5.98 -3.53 9.92
C GLN A 502 7.16 -3.03 9.09
N ILE A 503 6.87 -2.15 8.14
CA ILE A 503 7.88 -1.44 7.36
C ILE A 503 7.75 0.04 7.67
N ASP A 504 8.83 0.63 8.16
CA ASP A 504 8.93 2.07 8.32
C ASP A 504 9.72 2.65 7.15
N LEU A 505 9.18 3.67 6.51
CA LEU A 505 9.82 4.38 5.39
C LEU A 505 10.00 5.84 5.77
N GLU A 506 11.17 6.40 5.48
CA GLU A 506 11.42 7.84 5.48
C GLU A 506 11.82 8.26 4.06
N ALA A 507 11.08 9.19 3.48
CA ALA A 507 11.35 9.74 2.16
C ALA A 507 11.58 11.26 2.24
N ARG A 508 12.48 11.77 1.40
CA ARG A 508 12.73 13.21 1.24
C ARG A 508 11.48 13.89 0.68
N ALA A 509 11.05 14.97 1.30
CA ALA A 509 9.86 15.73 0.89
C ALA A 509 10.09 17.25 0.88
N ASP A 510 11.34 17.69 0.71
CA ASP A 510 11.77 19.11 0.80
C ASP A 510 10.98 20.06 -0.12
N HIS A 511 10.50 19.57 -1.25
CA HIS A 511 9.79 20.35 -2.26
C HIS A 511 8.26 20.24 -2.15
N ASN A 512 7.75 19.48 -1.19
CA ASN A 512 6.33 19.31 -0.98
C ASN A 512 5.82 20.33 0.05
N THR A 513 4.52 20.53 0.12
CA THR A 513 3.92 21.46 1.08
C THR A 513 2.56 20.93 1.52
N LEU A 514 2.21 21.18 2.78
CA LEU A 514 0.90 20.83 3.31
C LEU A 514 -0.16 21.84 2.88
N VAL A 515 -1.20 21.34 2.24
CA VAL A 515 -2.41 22.09 1.91
C VAL A 515 -3.34 22.08 3.12
N ARG A 516 -3.31 23.18 3.88
CA ARG A 516 -4.22 23.42 5.00
C ARG A 516 -5.39 24.29 4.55
N VAL A 517 -6.60 23.73 4.59
CA VAL A 517 -7.82 24.45 4.20
C VAL A 517 -8.10 25.55 5.22
N GLY A 518 -8.25 26.78 4.74
CA GLY A 518 -8.64 27.91 5.60
C GLY A 518 -7.60 28.31 6.64
N ALA A 519 -6.33 27.93 6.50
CA ALA A 519 -5.29 28.28 7.47
C ALA A 519 -4.63 29.64 7.20
N SER A 520 -4.80 30.20 6.00
CA SER A 520 -4.16 31.45 5.60
C SER A 520 -5.11 32.34 4.82
N GLY A 521 -5.22 33.59 5.25
CA GLY A 521 -5.95 34.64 4.56
C GLY A 521 -5.28 35.99 4.76
N ARG A 522 -5.76 37.00 4.05
CA ARG A 522 -5.26 38.37 4.14
C ARG A 522 -6.41 39.36 4.11
N ILE A 523 -6.34 40.40 4.93
CA ILE A 523 -7.27 41.54 4.89
C ILE A 523 -6.63 42.66 4.07
N ASN A 524 -7.12 42.87 2.85
CA ASN A 524 -6.56 43.87 1.92
C ASN A 524 -7.02 45.27 2.25
N THR A 525 -8.32 45.42 2.48
CA THR A 525 -8.94 46.72 2.66
C THR A 525 -10.03 46.61 3.69
N VAL A 526 -10.07 47.57 4.61
CA VAL A 526 -11.20 47.82 5.48
C VAL A 526 -11.69 49.24 5.23
N THR A 527 -13.00 49.39 5.00
CA THR A 527 -13.63 50.69 4.82
C THR A 527 -14.80 50.79 5.78
N SER A 528 -14.74 51.74 6.70
CA SER A 528 -15.87 52.10 7.55
C SER A 528 -16.60 53.27 6.90
N ASP A 529 -17.90 53.15 6.69
CA ASP A 529 -18.75 54.24 6.24
C ASP A 529 -19.82 54.48 7.30
N ALA A 530 -19.68 55.60 8.00
CA ALA A 530 -20.58 56.06 9.06
C ALA A 530 -21.17 57.44 8.72
N THR A 531 -21.15 57.83 7.45
CA THR A 531 -21.71 59.10 6.96
C THR A 531 -23.22 59.20 7.20
N ARG A 532 -23.91 58.05 7.23
CA ARG A 532 -25.34 57.93 7.51
C ARG A 532 -25.56 57.02 8.72
N PRO A 533 -26.04 57.55 9.87
CA PRO A 533 -26.21 56.75 11.10
C PRO A 533 -27.05 55.49 10.90
N ALA A 534 -28.12 55.57 10.10
CA ALA A 534 -29.02 54.43 9.83
C ALA A 534 -28.42 53.35 8.89
N ARG A 535 -27.28 53.62 8.24
CA ARG A 535 -26.64 52.71 7.28
C ARG A 535 -25.14 52.59 7.52
N ALA A 536 -24.71 52.81 8.76
CA ALA A 536 -23.32 52.67 9.11
C ALA A 536 -22.86 51.23 8.87
N SER A 537 -21.71 51.04 8.22
CA SER A 537 -21.21 49.70 7.91
C SER A 537 -19.69 49.65 7.80
N VAL A 538 -19.13 48.48 8.08
CA VAL A 538 -17.73 48.14 7.80
C VAL A 538 -17.73 47.17 6.62
N THR A 539 -17.05 47.56 5.54
CA THR A 539 -16.80 46.71 4.39
C THR A 539 -15.37 46.19 4.44
N VAL A 540 -15.19 44.88 4.27
CA VAL A 540 -13.89 44.21 4.33
C VAL A 540 -13.64 43.45 3.04
N HIS A 541 -12.49 43.69 2.41
CA HIS A 541 -12.00 42.92 1.28
C HIS A 541 -10.93 41.96 1.76
N ALA A 542 -11.25 40.66 1.76
CA ALA A 542 -10.35 39.62 2.23
C ALA A 542 -10.02 38.63 1.10
N THR A 543 -8.76 38.23 1.06
CA THR A 543 -8.20 37.31 0.05
C THR A 543 -7.84 35.99 0.71
N ASN A 544 -8.22 34.88 0.09
CA ASN A 544 -7.69 33.57 0.46
C ASN A 544 -6.28 33.42 -0.12
N THR A 545 -5.27 33.40 0.75
CA THR A 545 -3.86 33.23 0.36
C THR A 545 -3.43 31.76 0.35
N GLY A 546 -4.31 30.85 0.80
CA GLY A 546 -4.06 29.42 0.82
C GLY A 546 -4.17 28.75 -0.55
N LEU A 547 -3.77 27.48 -0.59
CA LEU A 547 -3.76 26.64 -1.80
C LEU A 547 -5.10 25.93 -2.07
N ALA A 548 -6.03 25.95 -1.12
CA ALA A 548 -7.35 25.33 -1.24
C ALA A 548 -8.47 26.35 -1.02
N ALA A 549 -9.61 26.13 -1.69
CA ALA A 549 -10.82 26.90 -1.43
C ALA A 549 -11.26 26.70 0.02
N ALA A 550 -11.65 27.78 0.69
CA ALA A 550 -12.00 27.74 2.11
C ALA A 550 -13.14 28.71 2.41
N SER A 551 -13.94 28.36 3.42
CA SER A 551 -15.02 29.22 3.90
C SER A 551 -14.47 30.19 4.93
N PHE A 552 -14.72 31.48 4.73
CA PHE A 552 -14.32 32.52 5.67
C PHE A 552 -15.52 33.37 6.08
N SER A 553 -15.47 33.89 7.30
CA SER A 553 -16.36 34.95 7.77
C SER A 553 -15.53 36.06 8.39
N VAL A 554 -16.09 37.25 8.50
CA VAL A 554 -15.45 38.38 9.15
C VAL A 554 -16.17 38.65 10.46
N VAL A 555 -15.41 38.94 11.50
CA VAL A 555 -15.90 39.27 12.84
C VAL A 555 -15.31 40.61 13.27
N LEU A 556 -16.17 41.49 13.77
CA LEU A 556 -15.76 42.75 14.40
C LEU A 556 -15.70 42.57 15.92
N LYS A 557 -14.57 42.92 16.55
CA LYS A 557 -14.28 42.80 17.99
C LYS A 557 -13.62 44.07 18.53
N ASP A 558 -13.55 44.19 19.84
CA ASP A 558 -12.71 45.16 20.56
C ASP A 558 -12.89 46.63 20.12
N CYS A 559 -14.13 47.04 19.82
CA CYS A 559 -14.47 48.39 19.37
C CYS A 559 -14.47 49.47 20.48
N GLY A 560 -13.82 49.24 21.61
CA GLY A 560 -13.90 50.12 22.78
C GLY A 560 -15.26 50.06 23.51
N PRO A 561 -15.33 50.61 24.74
CA PRO A 561 -16.47 50.42 25.63
C PRO A 561 -17.79 51.00 25.11
N GLU A 562 -17.75 52.11 24.37
CA GLU A 562 -18.95 52.78 23.86
C GLU A 562 -19.67 51.96 22.78
N LEU A 563 -18.91 51.28 21.92
CA LEU A 563 -19.47 50.43 20.87
C LEU A 563 -19.74 49.01 21.36
N SER A 564 -18.95 48.49 22.30
CA SER A 564 -19.10 47.14 22.84
C SER A 564 -20.46 46.90 23.51
N LEU A 565 -21.08 47.94 24.09
CA LEU A 565 -22.42 47.84 24.70
C LEU A 565 -23.53 47.59 23.65
N GLY A 566 -23.36 48.11 22.42
CA GLY A 566 -24.29 47.86 21.30
C GLY A 566 -23.96 46.58 20.51
N LEU A 567 -22.70 46.13 20.57
CA LEU A 567 -22.15 44.97 19.84
C LEU A 567 -22.07 43.69 20.70
N GLN A 568 -22.89 43.55 21.75
CA GLN A 568 -22.83 42.42 22.71
C GLN A 568 -22.84 41.01 22.08
N ARG A 569 -23.26 40.87 20.82
CA ARG A 569 -22.87 39.74 19.96
C ARG A 569 -21.95 40.27 18.88
N ALA A 570 -20.70 39.79 18.85
CA ALA A 570 -19.74 40.13 17.82
C ALA A 570 -20.41 40.08 16.44
N THR A 571 -20.47 41.21 15.74
CA THR A 571 -21.10 41.27 14.42
C THR A 571 -20.27 40.38 13.51
N ARG A 572 -20.88 39.27 13.08
CA ARG A 572 -20.28 38.27 12.22
C ARG A 572 -20.97 38.30 10.88
N SER A 573 -20.19 38.37 9.80
CA SER A 573 -20.73 38.22 8.46
C SER A 573 -21.14 36.76 8.21
N ALA A 574 -22.01 36.54 7.22
CA ALA A 574 -22.19 35.20 6.67
C ALA A 574 -20.84 34.65 6.18
N ALA A 575 -20.66 33.33 6.34
CA ALA A 575 -19.48 32.65 5.81
C ALA A 575 -19.60 32.54 4.29
N GLN A 576 -18.50 32.74 3.57
CA GLN A 576 -18.43 32.65 2.11
C GLN A 576 -17.26 31.78 1.69
N LEU A 577 -17.49 30.92 0.68
CA LEU A 577 -16.44 30.13 0.05
C LEU A 577 -15.57 31.03 -0.85
N VAL A 578 -14.28 31.09 -0.54
CA VAL A 578 -13.28 31.87 -1.28
C VAL A 578 -12.28 30.93 -1.94
N PRO A 579 -12.21 30.87 -3.28
CA PRO A 579 -11.20 30.08 -3.97
C PRO A 579 -9.76 30.58 -3.71
N PRO A 580 -8.72 29.75 -3.93
CA PRO A 580 -7.33 30.15 -3.80
C PRO A 580 -7.01 31.41 -4.60
N ARG A 581 -6.28 32.37 -4.01
CA ARG A 581 -5.88 33.64 -4.64
C ARG A 581 -7.04 34.56 -5.07
N HIS A 582 -8.27 34.29 -4.62
CA HIS A 582 -9.43 35.14 -4.90
C HIS A 582 -9.78 36.04 -3.71
N THR A 583 -10.39 37.19 -4.01
CA THR A 583 -10.82 38.18 -3.01
C THR A 583 -12.34 38.23 -2.95
N ARG A 584 -12.90 38.26 -1.74
CA ARG A 584 -14.34 38.48 -1.52
C ARG A 584 -14.58 39.69 -0.64
N ARG A 585 -15.78 40.26 -0.81
CA ARG A 585 -16.27 41.42 -0.06
C ARG A 585 -17.23 40.95 1.03
N TYR A 586 -16.95 41.37 2.25
CA TYR A 586 -17.80 41.18 3.42
C TYR A 586 -18.33 42.54 3.87
N SER A 587 -19.59 42.60 4.29
CA SER A 587 -20.21 43.82 4.82
C SER A 587 -20.83 43.51 6.16
N LEU A 588 -20.47 44.30 7.17
CA LEU A 588 -20.96 44.19 8.53
C LEU A 588 -21.71 45.48 8.87
N PRO A 589 -22.99 45.40 9.24
CA PRO A 589 -23.72 46.58 9.71
C PRO A 589 -23.14 47.02 11.06
N LEU A 590 -23.01 48.32 11.25
CA LEU A 590 -22.66 48.93 12.53
C LEU A 590 -23.94 49.38 13.27
N PRO A 591 -23.91 49.46 14.61
CA PRO A 591 -25.00 50.05 15.38
C PRO A 591 -25.27 51.51 14.97
N ALA A 592 -26.51 51.96 15.13
CA ALA A 592 -26.92 53.32 14.76
C ALA A 592 -26.28 54.42 15.64
N ALA A 593 -25.92 54.09 16.89
CA ALA A 593 -25.23 54.99 17.81
C ALA A 593 -23.71 54.72 17.74
N LEU A 594 -22.99 55.59 17.03
CA LEU A 594 -21.54 55.58 16.94
C LEU A 594 -20.95 56.75 17.75
N PRO A 595 -19.74 56.59 18.31
CA PRO A 595 -19.04 57.65 19.03
C PRO A 595 -18.66 58.81 18.10
N ALA A 596 -18.69 60.04 18.63
CA ALA A 596 -18.26 61.23 17.92
C ALA A 596 -16.74 61.24 17.64
N HIS A 597 -15.96 60.54 18.48
CA HIS A 597 -14.52 60.40 18.32
C HIS A 597 -14.13 59.15 17.53
N THR A 598 -12.96 59.19 16.90
CA THR A 598 -12.41 58.06 16.15
C THR A 598 -12.14 56.91 17.11
N THR A 599 -12.80 55.78 16.88
CA THR A 599 -12.66 54.56 17.68
C THR A 599 -12.04 53.45 16.85
N ARG A 600 -11.14 52.68 17.45
CA ARG A 600 -10.49 51.54 16.79
C ARG A 600 -11.24 50.25 17.13
N CYS A 601 -11.55 49.46 16.11
CA CYS A 601 -12.13 48.13 16.20
C CYS A 601 -11.15 47.11 15.64
N SER A 602 -11.10 45.92 16.22
CA SER A 602 -10.36 44.79 15.65
C SER A 602 -11.25 44.03 14.66
N VAL A 603 -10.81 43.89 13.41
CA VAL A 603 -11.47 43.12 12.36
C VAL A 603 -10.71 41.83 12.15
N SER A 604 -11.32 40.69 12.47
CA SER A 604 -10.73 39.37 12.25
C SER A 604 -11.43 38.63 11.10
N LEU A 605 -10.63 38.13 10.16
CA LEU A 605 -11.04 37.11 9.21
C LEU A 605 -10.92 35.76 9.92
N VAL A 606 -12.02 35.01 10.02
CA VAL A 606 -12.06 33.72 10.70
C VAL A 606 -12.43 32.60 9.74
N ASN A 607 -11.82 31.44 9.92
CA ASN A 607 -12.12 30.23 9.14
C ASN A 607 -13.40 29.52 9.62
N ASP A 608 -13.68 28.35 9.07
CA ASP A 608 -14.82 27.48 9.42
C ASP A 608 -14.75 26.95 10.86
N ARG A 609 -13.54 26.78 11.41
CA ARG A 609 -13.29 26.42 12.82
C ARG A 609 -13.45 27.60 13.79
N GLY A 610 -13.64 28.82 13.27
CA GLY A 610 -13.73 30.04 14.07
C GLY A 610 -12.38 30.60 14.53
N GLU A 611 -11.28 30.06 14.02
CA GLU A 611 -9.92 30.55 14.28
C GLU A 611 -9.66 31.80 13.46
N ALA A 612 -9.01 32.81 14.04
CA ALA A 612 -8.63 34.02 13.33
C ALA A 612 -7.39 33.77 12.46
N VAL A 613 -7.55 33.90 11.14
CA VAL A 613 -6.48 33.71 10.15
C VAL A 613 -5.76 35.00 9.77
N ALA A 614 -6.43 36.13 9.95
CA ALA A 614 -5.88 37.46 9.77
C ALA A 614 -6.68 38.45 10.62
N THR A 615 -6.00 39.41 11.23
CA THR A 615 -6.61 40.46 12.07
C THR A 615 -6.03 41.82 11.70
N ARG A 616 -6.89 42.84 11.61
CA ARG A 616 -6.49 44.21 11.32
C ARG A 616 -7.33 45.19 12.12
N ASP A 617 -6.71 46.24 12.62
CA ASP A 617 -7.43 47.35 13.24
C ASP A 617 -8.13 48.21 12.18
N ALA A 618 -9.31 48.71 12.53
CA ALA A 618 -10.17 49.53 11.70
C ALA A 618 -10.60 50.78 12.48
N ALA A 619 -10.41 51.96 11.87
CA ALA A 619 -10.94 53.20 12.44
C ALA A 619 -12.42 53.37 12.06
N VAL A 620 -13.24 53.77 13.03
CA VAL A 620 -14.67 54.08 12.85
C VAL A 620 -14.94 55.42 13.52
N LYS A 621 -15.60 56.34 12.81
CA LYS A 621 -15.93 57.67 13.31
C LYS A 621 -17.30 58.09 12.81
N GLN A 622 -18.18 58.56 13.70
CA GLN A 622 -19.51 59.01 13.33
C GLN A 622 -19.45 60.14 12.29
N GLY A 623 -20.28 60.05 11.25
CA GLY A 623 -20.38 61.08 10.20
C GLY A 623 -19.24 61.07 9.18
N ASP A 624 -18.29 60.14 9.28
CA ASP A 624 -17.10 60.08 8.43
C ASP A 624 -16.97 58.74 7.70
N ARG A 625 -16.01 58.66 6.79
CA ARG A 625 -15.56 57.44 6.13
C ARG A 625 -14.07 57.27 6.35
N CYS A 626 -13.67 56.11 6.86
CA CYS A 626 -12.27 55.78 7.09
C CYS A 626 -11.82 54.62 6.20
N PHE A 627 -10.57 54.67 5.78
CA PHE A 627 -9.96 53.72 4.86
C PHE A 627 -8.68 53.15 5.46
N CYS A 628 -8.60 51.82 5.50
CA CYS A 628 -7.39 51.08 5.87
C CYS A 628 -7.01 50.21 4.67
N VAL A 629 -5.96 50.57 3.94
CA VAL A 629 -5.65 49.99 2.62
C VAL A 629 -4.27 49.34 2.65
N TRP A 630 -4.19 48.05 2.35
CA TRP A 630 -2.96 47.29 2.15
C TRP A 630 -1.97 47.43 3.32
N HIS A 631 -0.91 48.21 3.15
CA HIS A 631 0.14 48.42 4.15
C HIS A 631 0.00 49.74 4.91
N CYS A 632 -1.09 50.48 4.71
CA CYS A 632 -1.34 51.78 5.32
C CYS A 632 -2.19 51.65 6.60
N ASP A 633 -1.88 52.48 7.61
CA ASP A 633 -2.76 52.69 8.75
C ASP A 633 -4.10 53.31 8.30
N CYS A 634 -5.10 53.22 9.16
CA CYS A 634 -6.43 53.73 8.87
C CYS A 634 -6.45 55.26 8.92
N VAL A 635 -6.99 55.89 7.87
CA VAL A 635 -7.16 57.34 7.79
C VAL A 635 -8.61 57.67 7.48
N CYS A 636 -9.18 58.62 8.21
CA CYS A 636 -10.53 59.12 8.00
C CYS A 636 -10.53 60.40 7.16
N LEU A 637 -11.54 60.62 6.30
CA LEU A 637 -11.58 61.76 5.39
C LEU A 637 -11.59 63.12 6.12
N SER A 638 -12.18 63.20 7.32
CA SER A 638 -12.15 64.44 8.12
C SER A 638 -10.77 64.74 8.72
N GLU A 639 -9.90 63.74 8.88
CA GLU A 639 -8.56 63.89 9.44
C GLU A 639 -7.54 64.25 8.35
N ASP A 640 -7.61 63.54 7.21
CA ASP A 640 -6.80 63.86 6.03
C ASP A 640 -7.60 63.61 4.74
N PRO A 641 -8.05 64.66 4.04
CA PRO A 641 -8.81 64.52 2.79
C PRO A 641 -7.97 63.95 1.64
N LYS A 642 -6.63 63.96 1.74
CA LYS A 642 -5.74 63.38 0.74
C LYS A 642 -5.50 61.89 0.97
N LEU A 643 -5.96 61.33 2.10
CA LEU A 643 -5.77 59.93 2.49
C LEU A 643 -4.30 59.47 2.39
N LEU A 644 -3.37 60.28 2.94
CA LEU A 644 -1.95 59.95 2.87
C LEU A 644 -1.66 58.65 3.62
N CYS A 645 -1.00 57.72 2.93
CA CYS A 645 -0.64 56.42 3.49
C CYS A 645 0.47 56.57 4.55
N GLN A 646 0.13 56.31 5.81
CA GLN A 646 1.14 56.08 6.85
C GLN A 646 1.41 54.58 6.96
N PRO A 647 2.67 54.12 6.94
CA PRO A 647 2.99 52.70 6.94
C PRO A 647 2.60 52.03 8.27
N LEU A 648 1.95 50.87 8.19
CA LEU A 648 1.65 50.02 9.33
C LEU A 648 2.94 49.42 9.93
N PRO A 649 3.03 49.30 11.27
CA PRO A 649 4.06 48.53 11.93
C PRO A 649 4.13 47.08 11.40
N PRO A 650 5.34 46.47 11.29
CA PRO A 650 5.50 45.12 10.76
C PRO A 650 4.65 44.04 11.45
N ALA A 651 4.46 44.15 12.77
CA ALA A 651 3.62 43.22 13.53
C ALA A 651 2.14 43.26 13.09
N LEU A 652 1.60 44.45 12.81
CA LEU A 652 0.23 44.63 12.35
C LEU A 652 0.06 44.23 10.88
N LEU A 653 1.10 44.41 10.05
CA LEU A 653 1.13 43.88 8.68
C LEU A 653 1.04 42.35 8.68
N ALA A 654 1.88 41.71 9.49
CA ALA A 654 1.89 40.25 9.64
C ALA A 654 0.55 39.74 10.18
N ALA A 655 -0.01 40.38 11.20
CA ALA A 655 -1.34 40.06 11.74
C ALA A 655 -2.43 40.15 10.67
N ALA A 656 -2.37 41.13 9.76
CA ALA A 656 -3.33 41.29 8.67
C ALA A 656 -3.15 40.27 7.52
N GLY A 657 -2.18 39.34 7.63
CA GLY A 657 -1.82 38.37 6.60
C GLY A 657 -1.09 39.02 5.41
N VAL A 658 -0.53 40.22 5.60
CA VAL A 658 0.27 40.90 4.58
C VAL A 658 1.72 40.50 4.78
N PRO A 659 2.36 39.84 3.79
CA PRO A 659 3.77 39.50 3.90
C PRO A 659 4.59 40.77 4.08
N ALA A 660 5.54 40.75 5.00
CA ALA A 660 6.49 41.85 5.15
C ALA A 660 7.17 42.11 3.79
N PRO A 661 7.42 43.37 3.40
CA PRO A 661 8.22 43.66 2.22
C PRO A 661 9.54 42.90 2.36
N ALA A 662 9.88 42.10 1.34
CA ALA A 662 11.11 41.34 1.34
C ALA A 662 12.26 42.29 1.65
N ARG A 663 13.02 42.00 2.72
CA ARG A 663 14.20 42.78 3.06
C ARG A 663 15.05 42.85 1.78
N PRO A 664 15.48 44.04 1.33
CA PRO A 664 16.37 44.12 0.18
C PRO A 664 17.53 43.17 0.44
N ALA A 665 17.79 42.27 -0.51
CA ALA A 665 18.88 41.31 -0.39
C ALA A 665 20.14 42.08 0.01
N PRO A 666 20.91 41.61 1.01
CA PRO A 666 22.18 42.25 1.34
C PRO A 666 22.98 42.38 0.04
N ALA A 667 23.50 43.58 -0.22
CA ALA A 667 24.30 43.83 -1.41
C ALA A 667 25.36 42.72 -1.53
N PRO A 668 25.58 42.15 -2.73
CA PRO A 668 26.55 41.09 -2.89
C PRO A 668 27.88 41.55 -2.29
N ALA A 669 28.41 40.76 -1.36
CA ALA A 669 29.70 41.06 -0.75
C ALA A 669 30.71 41.27 -1.88
N ALA A 670 31.44 42.40 -1.83
CA ALA A 670 32.47 42.69 -2.80
C ALA A 670 33.41 41.47 -2.89
N PRO A 671 33.75 40.99 -4.09
CA PRO A 671 34.67 39.88 -4.24
C PRO A 671 35.98 40.22 -3.50
N PRO A 672 36.62 39.24 -2.83
CA PRO A 672 37.90 39.48 -2.18
C PRO A 672 38.89 40.02 -3.22
N ALA A 673 39.58 41.11 -2.89
CA ALA A 673 40.63 41.66 -3.74
C ALA A 673 41.73 40.59 -3.89
N CYS A 674 42.00 40.19 -5.13
CA CYS A 674 43.11 39.30 -5.48
C CYS A 674 44.47 39.99 -5.35
#